data_AF-A0A507SVF3-F1
#
_entry.id   AF-A0A507SVF3-F1
#
_cell.length_a   1.000
_cell.length_b   1.000
_cell.length_c   1.000
_cell.angle_alpha   90.00
_cell.angle_beta   90.00
_cell.angle_gamma   90.00
#
_symmetry.space_group_name_H-M   'P 1'
#
loop_
_entity.id
_entity.type
_entity.pdbx_description
1 polymer ?
#
loop_
_entity_poly.entity_id
_entity_poly.type
_entity_poly.pdbx_seq_one_letter_code
_entity_poly.pdbx_strand_id
1 'polypeptide(L)'
;MKNLKYLALTTLTLPIATISCNSVFNAEINKNITYKLSDNKNIFDTFTLEQLKLINKYQPIYSSINGVNLTSNDIKFSDHEIAINYNSKLTKTTQKPVQKLNLVIQKQNDFSYIKGSYSEPTNLTNYDILFEQKDYLFEQDDVDSPDINSILKRLTSENLNSAYNTLNPNFIPAEWIRANAWKLNTEQIKYWEDYILLDLLRFNFGNLKPIARVKIDVVGLINKNKNSNYKIAPIIKIDLLDKDNKSLLNKYKDKEWVLAKTKKSSVNELVRYLIPKENYEQNKFQSVFRNYDTKSDFSSTLDIDEDEVLFNEYVNGYIGDITLLMYKNQRSLHDNQYEFYVNPSKKFNHATARSFLWFLKHDGSLDTHNYSQITSNNKLNKYFEIEVPKSRKNIDKKYIIKEAKINNKYLDGSHSLIEILVEVQRLHDLQPKFYKWFSIDFNSHYHTFAKYKTKPDFDFDDNKNRYGFVSINREKGDFKVKKEQIIDPNDFFEKALLKLLSLQVYKFKDDLSLFDNKPFSSYEAHKILKNEYFWEQFKTGIGIDLFKYLIGKNTDSNTWIDDIAIDKDSIKVDEEPGTITFKIDFLDNKRKSILNEKNRSKVIKFYGFNGTNKTLINKQISQHNIISSNLDYILDILEDKNTNDKQNKIIDYFAWKE
;
A
#
# COMPACT_ATOMS: atom_id res chain seq x y z
N MET A 1 -44.18 72.03 -64.03
CA MET A 1 -45.24 71.21 -63.39
C MET A 1 -44.89 69.74 -63.53
N LYS A 2 -44.85 69.03 -62.40
CA LYS A 2 -45.04 67.58 -62.19
C LYS A 2 -44.21 66.55 -63.00
N ASN A 3 -43.54 65.73 -62.17
CA ASN A 3 -43.31 64.29 -62.27
C ASN A 3 -42.21 63.75 -63.21
N LEU A 4 -41.06 63.42 -62.60
CA LEU A 4 -40.32 62.21 -62.96
C LEU A 4 -40.00 61.42 -61.67
N LYS A 5 -40.42 60.16 -61.64
CA LYS A 5 -40.11 59.17 -60.59
C LYS A 5 -38.69 58.65 -60.81
N TYR A 6 -37.83 58.74 -59.79
CA TYR A 6 -36.58 58.00 -59.72
C TYR A 6 -36.73 56.83 -58.74
N LEU A 7 -36.37 55.64 -59.21
CA LEU A 7 -36.02 54.48 -58.39
C LEU A 7 -34.75 54.82 -57.60
N ALA A 8 -34.79 54.73 -56.28
CA ALA A 8 -33.61 54.78 -55.42
C ALA A 8 -33.41 53.42 -54.76
N LEU A 9 -32.22 52.86 -54.95
CA LEU A 9 -31.71 51.64 -54.33
C LEU A 9 -31.67 51.80 -52.80
N THR A 10 -32.36 50.93 -52.07
CA THR A 10 -32.25 50.84 -50.61
C THR A 10 -31.00 50.07 -50.22
N THR A 11 -29.96 50.78 -49.77
CA THR A 11 -28.86 50.20 -48.98
C THR A 11 -29.28 50.14 -47.51
N LEU A 12 -29.57 48.94 -47.03
CA LEU A 12 -29.70 48.64 -45.60
C LEU A 12 -28.29 48.61 -44.98
N THR A 13 -27.95 49.63 -44.21
CA THR A 13 -26.79 49.63 -43.32
C THR A 13 -27.07 48.73 -42.11
N LEU A 14 -26.50 47.53 -42.11
CA LEU A 14 -26.41 46.69 -40.92
C LEU A 14 -25.40 47.33 -39.94
N PRO A 15 -25.73 47.46 -38.64
CA PRO A 15 -24.74 47.82 -37.65
C PRO A 15 -23.71 46.69 -37.56
N ILE A 16 -22.46 47.03 -37.88
CA ILE A 16 -21.31 46.18 -37.55
C ILE A 16 -21.22 46.17 -36.03
N ALA A 17 -21.85 45.18 -35.41
CA ALA A 17 -21.50 44.77 -34.07
C ALA A 17 -20.03 44.33 -34.14
N THR A 18 -19.14 45.13 -33.56
CA THR A 18 -17.80 44.68 -33.22
C THR A 18 -17.94 43.53 -32.22
N ILE A 19 -17.97 42.31 -32.74
CA ILE A 19 -17.74 41.12 -31.92
C ILE A 19 -16.28 41.25 -31.47
N SER A 20 -16.07 41.83 -30.28
CA SER A 20 -14.85 41.59 -29.54
C SER A 20 -14.80 40.09 -29.30
N CYS A 21 -13.87 39.40 -29.96
CA CYS A 21 -13.49 38.04 -29.60
C CYS A 21 -12.95 38.04 -28.17
N ASN A 22 -13.84 38.01 -27.18
CA ASN A 22 -13.51 37.51 -25.86
C ASN A 22 -13.32 36.00 -26.03
N SER A 23 -12.10 35.59 -26.37
CA SER A 23 -11.70 34.20 -26.13
C SER A 23 -11.86 33.97 -24.63
N VAL A 24 -12.96 33.31 -24.25
CA VAL A 24 -13.25 33.02 -22.84
C VAL A 24 -12.10 32.16 -22.33
N PHE A 25 -11.28 32.75 -21.47
CA PHE A 25 -10.24 32.03 -20.74
C PHE A 25 -10.94 31.04 -19.81
N ASN A 26 -10.97 29.77 -20.19
CA ASN A 26 -11.59 28.71 -19.41
C ASN A 26 -10.50 27.73 -18.94
N ALA A 27 -9.76 28.16 -17.91
CA ALA A 27 -8.80 27.31 -17.21
C ALA A 27 -9.49 26.65 -16.01
N GLU A 28 -9.39 25.33 -15.91
CA GLU A 28 -9.97 24.56 -14.81
C GLU A 28 -8.99 24.54 -13.63
N ILE A 29 -9.46 24.94 -12.44
CA ILE A 29 -8.69 24.87 -11.20
C ILE A 29 -8.49 23.40 -10.82
N ASN A 30 -7.28 23.05 -10.40
CA ASN A 30 -6.97 21.67 -10.04
C ASN A 30 -7.65 21.27 -8.71
N LYS A 31 -8.67 20.42 -8.81
CA LYS A 31 -9.47 19.93 -7.67
C LYS A 31 -8.71 19.01 -6.71
N ASN A 32 -7.55 18.51 -7.10
CA ASN A 32 -6.71 17.69 -6.23
C ASN A 32 -5.95 18.53 -5.19
N ILE A 33 -5.96 19.86 -5.28
CA ILE A 33 -5.41 20.71 -4.23
C ILE A 33 -6.48 20.83 -3.14
N THR A 34 -6.48 19.91 -2.18
CA THR A 34 -7.50 19.85 -1.11
C THR A 34 -7.00 20.38 0.23
N TYR A 35 -5.70 20.65 0.35
CA TYR A 35 -5.09 21.18 1.56
C TYR A 35 -5.77 22.48 2.02
N LYS A 36 -6.30 22.49 3.25
CA LYS A 36 -6.98 23.64 3.88
C LYS A 36 -8.17 24.23 3.08
N LEU A 37 -8.70 23.51 2.09
CA LEU A 37 -9.92 23.93 1.41
C LEU A 37 -11.15 23.33 2.10
N SER A 38 -12.20 24.15 2.21
CA SER A 38 -13.55 23.71 2.59
C SER A 38 -14.43 23.70 1.35
N ASP A 39 -15.60 23.04 1.40
CA ASP A 39 -16.47 22.75 0.25
C ASP A 39 -16.89 23.96 -0.61
N ASN A 40 -16.67 25.20 -0.13
CA ASN A 40 -17.04 26.44 -0.81
C ASN A 40 -15.89 27.43 -1.05
N LYS A 41 -14.64 27.08 -0.70
CA LYS A 41 -13.47 27.97 -0.92
C LYS A 41 -12.60 27.45 -2.05
N ASN A 42 -12.20 28.33 -2.96
CA ASN A 42 -11.21 27.98 -3.98
C ASN A 42 -9.78 28.28 -3.47
N ILE A 43 -8.77 27.87 -4.25
CA ILE A 43 -7.36 28.07 -3.90
C ILE A 43 -6.94 29.55 -3.82
N PHE A 44 -7.57 30.45 -4.57
CA PHE A 44 -7.27 31.88 -4.60
C PHE A 44 -7.90 32.65 -3.44
N ASP A 45 -8.96 32.11 -2.84
CA ASP A 45 -9.59 32.63 -1.62
C ASP A 45 -8.87 32.17 -0.34
N THR A 46 -7.94 31.22 -0.45
CA THR A 46 -7.27 30.58 0.68
C THR A 46 -5.77 30.87 0.73
N PHE A 47 -5.11 30.88 -0.43
CA PHE A 47 -3.65 30.97 -0.52
C PHE A 47 -3.17 32.30 -1.06
N THR A 48 -2.01 32.74 -0.55
CA THR A 48 -1.27 33.87 -1.11
C THR A 48 -0.54 33.45 -2.40
N LEU A 49 -0.10 34.43 -3.20
CA LEU A 49 0.62 34.17 -4.45
C LEU A 49 1.88 33.30 -4.25
N GLU A 50 2.65 33.57 -3.19
CA GLU A 50 3.85 32.79 -2.87
C GLU A 50 3.52 31.36 -2.43
N GLN A 51 2.40 31.17 -1.73
CA GLN A 51 1.92 29.83 -1.38
C GLN A 51 1.50 29.05 -2.63
N LEU A 52 0.77 29.68 -3.56
CA LEU A 52 0.39 29.08 -4.83
C LEU A 52 1.60 28.70 -5.68
N LYS A 53 2.66 29.52 -5.67
CA LYS A 53 3.94 29.22 -6.34
C LYS A 53 4.60 27.97 -5.76
N LEU A 54 4.59 27.81 -4.44
CA LEU A 54 5.14 26.64 -3.78
C LEU A 54 4.27 25.39 -4.00
N ILE A 55 2.94 25.52 -3.95
CA ILE A 55 1.98 24.46 -4.30
C ILE A 55 2.20 23.98 -5.74
N ASN A 56 2.39 24.92 -6.68
CA ASN A 56 2.61 24.61 -8.09
C ASN A 56 3.86 23.73 -8.34
N LYS A 57 4.85 23.75 -7.43
CA LYS A 57 6.01 22.85 -7.51
C LYS A 57 5.62 21.37 -7.41
N TYR A 58 4.56 21.07 -6.66
CA TYR A 58 4.08 19.71 -6.40
C TYR A 58 2.94 19.32 -7.33
N GLN A 59 2.01 20.24 -7.58
CA GLN A 59 0.83 19.98 -8.38
C GLN A 59 0.40 21.27 -9.10
N PRO A 60 0.13 21.23 -10.42
CA PRO A 60 -0.25 22.43 -11.15
C PRO A 60 -1.55 23.01 -10.59
N ILE A 61 -1.57 24.33 -10.34
CA ILE A 61 -2.76 25.00 -9.76
C ILE A 61 -3.97 25.02 -10.70
N TYR A 62 -3.74 24.83 -12.00
CA TYR A 62 -4.77 24.58 -13.01
C TYR A 62 -4.57 23.19 -13.61
N SER A 63 -5.64 22.39 -13.74
CA SER A 63 -5.58 21.05 -14.33
C SER A 63 -5.58 21.10 -15.85
N SER A 64 -6.35 22.01 -16.45
CA SER A 64 -6.49 22.11 -17.89
C SER A 64 -6.83 23.52 -18.35
N ILE A 65 -6.59 23.80 -19.64
CA ILE A 65 -7.11 24.98 -20.34
C ILE A 65 -7.72 24.54 -21.67
N ASN A 66 -8.99 24.87 -21.90
CA ASN A 66 -9.72 24.45 -23.11
C ASN A 66 -9.60 22.93 -23.41
N GLY A 67 -9.61 22.09 -22.36
CA GLY A 67 -9.51 20.64 -22.47
C GLY A 67 -8.09 20.07 -22.63
N VAL A 68 -7.05 20.90 -22.67
CA VAL A 68 -5.66 20.43 -22.68
C VAL A 68 -5.07 20.43 -21.28
N ASN A 69 -4.52 19.28 -20.87
CA ASN A 69 -3.91 19.10 -19.55
C ASN A 69 -2.67 19.98 -19.40
N LEU A 70 -2.56 20.63 -18.25
CA LEU A 70 -1.45 21.49 -17.88
C LEU A 70 -0.49 20.78 -16.93
N THR A 71 0.79 21.15 -17.02
CA THR A 71 1.83 20.79 -16.06
C THR A 71 2.28 22.01 -15.27
N SER A 72 2.98 21.79 -14.16
CA SER A 72 3.53 22.88 -13.34
C SER A 72 4.45 23.83 -14.12
N ASN A 73 5.13 23.34 -15.16
CA ASN A 73 6.05 24.12 -15.98
C ASN A 73 5.34 25.13 -16.89
N ASP A 74 4.07 24.86 -17.22
CA ASP A 74 3.22 25.72 -18.04
C ASP A 74 2.73 26.94 -17.26
N ILE A 75 2.82 26.92 -15.93
CA ILE A 75 2.33 27.99 -15.05
C ILE A 75 3.52 28.83 -14.57
N LYS A 76 3.46 30.14 -14.84
CA LYS A 76 4.48 31.12 -14.48
C LYS A 76 3.90 32.13 -13.48
N PHE A 77 4.71 32.49 -12.49
CA PHE A 77 4.37 33.48 -11.47
C PHE A 77 5.23 34.73 -11.66
N SER A 78 4.61 35.89 -11.71
CA SER A 78 5.25 37.21 -11.56
C SER A 78 4.77 37.85 -10.26
N ASP A 79 5.34 38.98 -9.85
CA ASP A 79 5.07 39.61 -8.54
C ASP A 79 3.58 39.89 -8.24
N HIS A 80 2.74 39.98 -9.27
CA HIS A 80 1.31 40.27 -9.13
C HIS A 80 0.41 39.44 -10.06
N GLU A 81 0.97 38.54 -10.86
CA GLU A 81 0.20 37.83 -11.89
C GLU A 81 0.57 36.36 -11.96
N ILE A 82 -0.40 35.55 -12.39
CA ILE A 82 -0.19 34.16 -12.77
C ILE A 82 -0.47 34.06 -14.26
N ALA A 83 0.48 33.52 -15.00
CA ALA A 83 0.38 33.33 -16.44
C ALA A 83 0.46 31.84 -16.79
N ILE A 84 -0.30 31.43 -17.79
CA ILE A 84 -0.33 30.06 -18.31
C ILE A 84 0.23 30.11 -19.74
N ASN A 85 1.25 29.29 -20.00
CA ASN A 85 1.76 29.05 -21.33
C ASN A 85 0.98 27.90 -21.97
N TYR A 86 0.30 28.18 -23.08
CA TYR A 86 -0.52 27.21 -23.78
C TYR A 86 -0.44 27.43 -25.29
N ASN A 87 -0.11 26.39 -26.06
CA ASN A 87 0.10 26.48 -27.52
C ASN A 87 1.02 27.63 -27.94
N SER A 88 2.14 27.80 -27.21
CA SER A 88 3.10 28.90 -27.40
C SER A 88 2.53 30.30 -27.20
N LYS A 89 1.36 30.44 -26.56
CA LYS A 89 0.75 31.71 -26.15
C LYS A 89 0.76 31.83 -24.64
N LEU A 90 1.17 32.99 -24.15
CA LEU A 90 1.08 33.33 -22.74
C LEU A 90 -0.26 34.00 -22.45
N THR A 91 -1.07 33.41 -21.58
CA THR A 91 -2.36 33.97 -21.15
C THR A 91 -2.33 34.28 -19.66
N LYS A 92 -2.81 35.46 -19.27
CA LYS A 92 -2.81 35.92 -17.88
C LYS A 92 -4.14 35.62 -17.20
N THR A 93 -4.10 35.21 -15.93
CA THR A 93 -5.31 35.09 -15.10
C THR A 93 -5.72 36.44 -14.55
N THR A 94 -7.02 36.62 -14.33
CA THR A 94 -7.60 37.76 -13.61
C THR A 94 -7.83 37.49 -12.13
N GLN A 95 -7.66 36.23 -11.68
CA GLN A 95 -7.89 35.85 -10.29
C GLN A 95 -6.78 36.39 -9.38
N LYS A 96 -7.19 37.01 -8.26
CA LYS A 96 -6.31 37.64 -7.29
C LYS A 96 -6.18 36.75 -6.05
N PRO A 97 -4.97 36.25 -5.72
CA PRO A 97 -4.73 35.50 -4.49
C PRO A 97 -4.94 36.37 -3.24
N VAL A 98 -5.11 35.72 -2.08
CA VAL A 98 -5.23 36.40 -0.78
C VAL A 98 -3.98 37.20 -0.46
N GLN A 99 -4.16 38.35 0.19
CA GLN A 99 -3.04 39.13 0.72
C GLN A 99 -2.43 38.46 1.97
N LYS A 100 -1.15 38.73 2.22
CA LYS A 100 -0.47 38.27 3.43
C LYS A 100 -1.04 38.97 4.66
N LEU A 101 -1.18 38.23 5.76
CA LEU A 101 -1.67 38.75 7.03
C LEU A 101 -0.53 39.38 7.85
N ASN A 102 -0.70 40.61 8.33
CA ASN A 102 0.30 41.24 9.20
C ASN A 102 0.21 40.66 10.63
N LEU A 103 1.34 40.60 11.32
CA LEU A 103 1.43 40.08 12.69
C LEU A 103 1.79 41.21 13.65
N VAL A 104 0.90 41.49 14.60
CA VAL A 104 1.03 42.61 15.53
C VAL A 104 1.08 42.10 16.96
N ILE A 105 2.18 42.37 17.66
CA ILE A 105 2.28 42.13 19.11
C ILE A 105 1.41 43.16 19.81
N GLN A 106 0.43 42.65 20.55
CA GLN A 106 -0.45 43.42 21.41
C GLN A 106 -0.13 43.09 22.86
N LYS A 107 -0.32 44.09 23.73
CA LYS A 107 -0.16 43.93 25.19
C LYS A 107 -1.41 44.42 25.86
N GLN A 108 -2.04 43.55 26.66
CA GLN A 108 -3.19 43.86 27.47
C GLN A 108 -2.84 43.51 28.92
N ASN A 109 -2.61 44.53 29.75
CA ASN A 109 -2.08 44.38 31.12
C ASN A 109 -0.76 43.58 31.12
N ASP A 110 -0.68 42.51 31.91
CA ASP A 110 0.49 41.62 32.00
C ASP A 110 0.54 40.52 30.93
N PHE A 111 -0.45 40.50 30.02
CA PHE A 111 -0.57 39.50 28.97
C PHE A 111 -0.15 40.06 27.60
N SER A 112 0.62 39.29 26.83
CA SER A 112 1.10 39.65 25.51
C SER A 112 0.77 38.55 24.52
N TYR A 113 0.10 38.93 23.43
CA TYR A 113 -0.38 38.03 22.37
C TYR A 113 -0.08 38.62 21.00
N ILE A 114 -0.23 37.80 19.96
CA ILE A 114 -0.04 38.21 18.56
C ILE A 114 -1.42 38.27 17.89
N LYS A 115 -1.77 39.44 17.38
CA LYS A 115 -2.96 39.66 16.56
C LYS A 115 -2.59 39.54 15.09
N GLY A 116 -3.36 38.78 14.31
CA GLY A 116 -3.31 38.85 12.86
C GLY A 116 -4.24 39.94 12.34
N SER A 117 -3.73 40.87 11.53
CA SER A 117 -4.49 42.01 11.00
C SER A 117 -4.14 42.29 9.54
N TYR A 118 -5.12 42.76 8.76
CA TYR A 118 -4.88 43.30 7.41
C TYR A 118 -4.66 44.82 7.41
N SER A 119 -5.12 45.52 8.45
CA SER A 119 -5.08 46.98 8.55
C SER A 119 -3.86 47.50 9.29
N GLU A 120 -3.39 46.77 10.30
CA GLU A 120 -2.27 47.20 11.14
C GLU A 120 -0.94 46.66 10.58
N PRO A 121 0.13 47.47 10.52
CA PRO A 121 1.43 47.02 10.04
C PRO A 121 2.11 46.09 11.04
N THR A 122 2.86 45.11 10.54
CA THR A 122 3.65 44.19 11.37
C THR A 122 4.69 44.93 12.21
N ASN A 123 4.78 44.60 13.50
CA ASN A 123 5.71 45.21 14.46
C ASN A 123 6.70 44.20 15.08
N LEU A 124 6.89 43.05 14.43
CA LEU A 124 7.83 42.01 14.87
C LEU A 124 9.28 42.48 14.73
N THR A 125 10.11 42.17 15.72
CA THR A 125 11.53 42.56 15.75
C THR A 125 12.49 41.44 15.33
N ASN A 126 12.05 40.18 15.39
CA ASN A 126 12.80 39.01 14.94
C ASN A 126 11.87 37.80 14.71
N TYR A 127 12.42 36.72 14.14
CA TYR A 127 11.71 35.47 13.91
C TYR A 127 11.74 34.49 15.10
N ASP A 128 12.53 34.77 16.15
CA ASP A 128 12.62 33.90 17.33
C ASP A 128 11.24 33.75 18.00
N ILE A 129 10.35 34.74 17.85
CA ILE A 129 8.97 34.70 18.34
C ILE A 129 8.16 33.51 17.82
N LEU A 130 8.49 32.94 16.66
CA LEU A 130 7.82 31.76 16.11
C LEU A 130 8.09 30.47 16.91
N PHE A 131 9.09 30.49 17.78
CA PHE A 131 9.43 29.40 18.70
C PHE A 131 8.96 29.70 20.13
N GLU A 132 8.42 30.88 20.37
CA GLU A 132 7.90 31.30 21.67
C GLU A 132 6.43 30.93 21.80
N GLN A 133 6.03 30.45 22.98
CA GLN A 133 4.63 30.14 23.26
C GLN A 133 3.87 31.44 23.53
N LYS A 134 3.38 32.07 22.45
CA LYS A 134 2.47 33.21 22.48
C LYS A 134 1.08 32.77 22.07
N ASP A 135 0.07 33.40 22.63
CA ASP A 135 -1.30 33.24 22.16
C ASP A 135 -1.51 34.05 20.87
N TYR A 136 -2.30 33.50 19.96
CA TYR A 136 -2.62 34.11 18.68
C TYR A 136 -4.12 34.37 18.58
N LEU A 137 -4.47 35.58 18.12
CA LEU A 137 -5.85 35.97 17.88
C LEU A 137 -5.99 36.47 16.45
N PHE A 138 -6.76 35.75 15.65
CA PHE A 138 -7.02 36.08 14.25
C PHE A 138 -8.42 36.65 14.09
N GLU A 139 -8.57 37.64 13.21
CA GLU A 139 -9.87 38.22 12.86
C GLU A 139 -10.75 37.25 12.04
N GLN A 140 -10.17 36.17 11.51
CA GLN A 140 -10.84 35.14 10.71
C GLN A 140 -10.60 33.74 11.32
N ASP A 141 -11.63 32.90 11.33
CA ASP A 141 -11.60 31.55 11.93
C ASP A 141 -10.74 30.54 11.15
N ASP A 142 -10.32 30.86 9.93
CA ASP A 142 -9.61 29.97 9.01
C ASP A 142 -8.09 30.24 8.93
N VAL A 143 -7.55 31.04 9.85
CA VAL A 143 -6.12 31.33 9.96
C VAL A 143 -5.50 30.48 11.06
N ASP A 144 -4.54 29.65 10.66
CA ASP A 144 -3.73 28.84 11.57
C ASP A 144 -2.60 29.65 12.22
N SER A 145 -2.23 29.33 13.47
CA SER A 145 -1.06 29.93 14.11
C SER A 145 0.25 29.65 13.33
N PRO A 146 1.12 30.67 13.13
CA PRO A 146 2.43 30.53 12.50
C PRO A 146 3.51 29.94 13.41
N ASP A 147 3.24 29.71 14.69
CA ASP A 147 4.26 29.14 15.58
C ASP A 147 4.70 27.73 15.12
N ILE A 148 5.98 27.44 15.24
CA ILE A 148 6.59 26.21 14.71
C ILE A 148 5.98 24.97 15.38
N ASN A 149 5.60 25.05 16.66
CA ASN A 149 4.98 23.95 17.37
C ASN A 149 3.57 23.62 16.79
N SER A 150 2.77 24.63 16.47
CA SER A 150 1.46 24.46 15.81
C SER A 150 1.58 23.95 14.37
N ILE A 151 2.58 24.42 13.61
CA ILE A 151 2.85 23.90 12.27
C ILE A 151 3.21 22.41 12.34
N LEU A 152 4.12 22.02 13.24
CA LEU A 152 4.51 20.62 13.42
C LEU A 152 3.36 19.75 13.94
N LYS A 153 2.50 20.30 14.81
CA LYS A 153 1.26 19.63 15.24
C LYS A 153 0.39 19.27 14.03
N ARG A 154 0.24 20.17 13.05
CA ARG A 154 -0.53 19.92 11.84
C ARG A 154 0.16 18.90 10.92
N LEU A 155 1.47 19.03 10.72
CA LEU A 155 2.26 18.10 9.90
C LEU A 155 2.28 16.66 10.43
N THR A 156 2.01 16.49 11.72
CA THR A 156 1.98 15.19 12.40
C THR A 156 0.57 14.76 12.79
N SER A 157 -0.47 15.42 12.24
CA SER A 157 -1.87 15.14 12.56
C SER A 157 -2.51 14.20 11.55
N GLU A 158 -3.08 13.08 12.02
CA GLU A 158 -3.90 12.13 11.25
C GLU A 158 -4.84 12.82 10.24
N ASN A 159 -5.58 13.83 10.69
CA ASN A 159 -6.61 14.52 9.89
C ASN A 159 -6.09 15.23 8.64
N LEU A 160 -4.80 15.59 8.57
CA LEU A 160 -4.22 16.32 7.45
C LEU A 160 -3.34 15.44 6.56
N ASN A 161 -3.07 14.19 6.96
CA ASN A 161 -2.22 13.26 6.22
C ASN A 161 -2.68 13.06 4.79
N SER A 162 -3.98 12.82 4.59
CA SER A 162 -4.57 12.64 3.26
C SER A 162 -4.45 13.90 2.42
N ALA A 163 -4.60 15.09 3.01
CA ALA A 163 -4.52 16.35 2.28
C ALA A 163 -3.07 16.67 1.84
N TYR A 164 -2.09 16.46 2.72
CA TYR A 164 -0.67 16.59 2.36
C TYR A 164 -0.27 15.59 1.28
N ASN A 165 -0.70 14.33 1.42
CA ASN A 165 -0.42 13.30 0.41
C ASN A 165 -1.16 13.57 -0.91
N THR A 166 -2.36 14.15 -0.90
CA THR A 166 -3.03 14.56 -2.15
C THR A 166 -2.24 15.66 -2.86
N LEU A 167 -1.77 16.66 -2.11
CA LEU A 167 -0.99 17.78 -2.64
C LEU A 167 0.40 17.36 -3.13
N ASN A 168 1.12 16.55 -2.36
CA ASN A 168 2.37 15.91 -2.75
C ASN A 168 2.27 14.40 -2.50
N PRO A 169 1.92 13.63 -3.54
CA PRO A 169 1.85 12.17 -3.43
C PRO A 169 3.13 11.53 -2.88
N ASN A 170 4.32 12.11 -3.12
CA ASN A 170 5.60 11.60 -2.59
C ASN A 170 5.77 11.81 -1.09
N PHE A 171 4.99 12.66 -0.45
CA PHE A 171 5.07 12.88 0.99
C PHE A 171 4.55 11.67 1.76
N ILE A 172 5.39 11.10 2.62
CA ILE A 172 4.98 10.08 3.59
C ILE A 172 4.68 10.77 4.92
N PRO A 173 3.42 10.75 5.40
CA PRO A 173 3.04 11.24 6.71
C PRO A 173 3.89 10.65 7.85
N ALA A 174 4.08 11.42 8.92
CA ALA A 174 4.89 11.02 10.07
C ALA A 174 4.47 9.64 10.63
N GLU A 175 3.17 9.41 10.73
CA GLU A 175 2.59 8.16 11.25
C GLU A 175 2.79 6.95 10.33
N TRP A 176 3.17 7.17 9.07
CA TRP A 176 3.39 6.13 8.08
C TRP A 176 4.88 5.82 7.91
N ILE A 177 5.77 6.77 8.20
CA ILE A 177 7.23 6.59 8.12
C ILE A 177 7.85 6.33 9.49
N ARG A 178 8.80 5.39 9.55
CA ARG A 178 9.62 5.18 10.75
C ARG A 178 10.56 6.37 10.97
N ALA A 179 10.77 6.78 12.21
CA ALA A 179 11.72 7.84 12.56
C ALA A 179 13.15 7.54 12.08
N ASN A 180 13.57 6.27 12.10
CA ASN A 180 14.86 5.84 11.54
C ASN A 180 14.95 6.04 10.03
N ALA A 181 13.87 5.81 9.29
CA ALA A 181 13.84 6.04 7.84
C ALA A 181 13.77 7.54 7.53
N TRP A 182 12.94 8.27 8.26
CA TRP A 182 12.73 9.71 8.04
C TRP A 182 14.01 10.52 8.27
N LYS A 183 14.79 10.23 9.33
CA LYS A 183 15.98 11.01 9.71
C LYS A 183 17.06 11.07 8.62
N LEU A 184 17.07 10.09 7.71
CA LEU A 184 18.06 9.94 6.63
C LEU A 184 17.49 10.39 5.29
N ASN A 185 16.18 10.54 5.20
CA ASN A 185 15.49 10.84 3.97
C ASN A 185 15.46 12.36 3.73
N THR A 186 16.49 12.86 3.07
CA THR A 186 16.60 14.28 2.69
C THR A 186 15.43 14.76 1.82
N GLU A 187 14.81 13.89 1.03
CA GLU A 187 13.61 14.22 0.24
C GLU A 187 12.41 14.47 1.16
N GLN A 188 12.13 13.57 2.11
CA GLN A 188 11.01 13.74 3.06
C GLN A 188 11.26 14.92 4.00
N ILE A 189 12.49 15.09 4.48
CA ILE A 189 12.88 16.26 5.29
C ILE A 189 12.64 17.54 4.50
N LYS A 190 12.99 17.59 3.21
CA LYS A 190 12.74 18.74 2.34
C LYS A 190 11.24 18.99 2.12
N TYR A 191 10.41 17.95 2.06
CA TYR A 191 8.95 18.14 2.01
C TYR A 191 8.43 18.76 3.30
N TRP A 192 8.95 18.35 4.47
CA TRP A 192 8.63 19.01 5.74
C TRP A 192 9.09 20.48 5.75
N GLU A 193 10.32 20.76 5.30
CA GLU A 193 10.84 22.13 5.14
C GLU A 193 9.89 22.99 4.28
N ASP A 194 9.48 22.48 3.12
CA ASP A 194 8.60 23.17 2.20
C ASP A 194 7.19 23.37 2.79
N TYR A 195 6.62 22.41 3.52
CA TYR A 195 5.32 22.61 4.14
C TYR A 195 5.35 23.58 5.32
N ILE A 196 6.43 23.62 6.09
CA ILE A 196 6.62 24.66 7.12
C ILE A 196 6.69 26.03 6.43
N LEU A 197 7.47 26.13 5.35
CA LEU A 197 7.55 27.35 4.56
C LEU A 197 6.19 27.75 3.99
N LEU A 198 5.41 26.80 3.47
CA LEU A 198 4.07 27.02 2.93
C LEU A 198 3.15 27.68 3.97
N ASP A 199 3.15 27.21 5.21
CA ASP A 199 2.35 27.80 6.29
C ASP A 199 2.85 29.21 6.66
N LEU A 200 4.18 29.45 6.68
CA LEU A 200 4.77 30.75 7.00
C LEU A 200 4.54 31.82 5.91
N LEU A 201 4.45 31.42 4.64
CA LEU A 201 4.23 32.33 3.50
C LEU A 201 2.86 33.02 3.51
N ARG A 202 1.94 32.63 4.40
CA ARG A 202 0.66 33.34 4.64
C ARG A 202 0.86 34.69 5.34
N PHE A 203 1.98 34.88 6.04
CA PHE A 203 2.18 36.02 6.94
C PHE A 203 3.14 37.05 6.35
N ASN A 204 2.87 38.32 6.66
CA ASN A 204 3.75 39.43 6.40
C ASN A 204 4.58 39.71 7.65
N PHE A 205 5.90 39.58 7.53
CA PHE A 205 6.84 39.82 8.63
C PHE A 205 7.40 41.26 8.66
N GLY A 206 6.78 42.18 7.92
CA GLY A 206 7.14 43.60 7.92
C GLY A 206 8.52 43.84 7.32
N ASN A 207 9.36 44.57 8.05
CA ASN A 207 10.71 44.96 7.60
C ASN A 207 11.77 43.85 7.80
N LEU A 208 11.39 42.69 8.36
CA LEU A 208 12.30 41.56 8.49
C LEU A 208 12.65 40.99 7.10
N LYS A 209 13.90 40.55 6.95
CA LYS A 209 14.33 39.85 5.74
C LYS A 209 13.40 38.65 5.46
N PRO A 210 12.91 38.44 4.24
CA PRO A 210 12.00 37.33 3.94
C PRO A 210 12.64 35.96 4.21
N ILE A 211 11.84 35.03 4.76
CA ILE A 211 12.20 33.61 4.84
C ILE A 211 12.17 33.04 3.42
N ALA A 212 13.33 32.64 2.91
CA ALA A 212 13.45 31.99 1.61
C ALA A 212 13.40 30.46 1.74
N ARG A 213 13.89 29.93 2.88
CA ARG A 213 13.97 28.49 3.12
C ARG A 213 13.85 28.17 4.60
N VAL A 214 13.20 27.05 4.92
CA VAL A 214 13.30 26.38 6.22
C VAL A 214 14.35 25.27 6.11
N LYS A 215 15.20 25.11 7.11
CA LYS A 215 16.18 24.02 7.17
C LYS A 215 15.94 23.17 8.40
N ILE A 216 15.82 21.86 8.21
CA ILE A 216 15.75 20.87 9.29
C ILE A 216 17.02 20.03 9.23
N ASP A 217 17.87 20.18 10.26
CA ASP A 217 19.06 19.34 10.42
C ASP A 217 18.76 18.23 11.43
N VAL A 218 18.88 16.97 11.03
CA VAL A 218 18.73 15.85 11.94
C VAL A 218 20.07 15.55 12.60
N VAL A 219 20.15 15.77 13.91
CA VAL A 219 21.40 15.71 14.68
C VAL A 219 21.50 14.46 15.56
N GLY A 220 20.42 13.67 15.65
CA GLY A 220 20.43 12.43 16.40
C GLY A 220 19.09 11.73 16.45
N LEU A 221 19.03 10.70 17.28
CA LEU A 221 17.83 9.89 17.48
C LEU A 221 17.78 9.43 18.94
N ILE A 222 16.60 9.54 19.54
CA ILE A 222 16.28 8.84 20.77
C ILE A 222 15.77 7.47 20.39
N ASN A 223 16.43 6.43 20.89
CA ASN A 223 15.99 5.04 20.80
C ASN A 223 16.12 4.44 22.21
N LYS A 224 15.00 4.30 22.93
CA LYS A 224 15.01 3.75 24.30
C LYS A 224 13.87 2.77 24.53
N ASN A 225 14.22 1.68 25.22
CA ASN A 225 13.31 0.67 25.73
C ASN A 225 13.34 0.69 27.27
N LYS A 226 12.24 1.10 27.92
CA LYS A 226 12.09 1.00 29.38
C LYS A 226 10.69 0.48 29.71
N ASN A 227 10.60 -0.61 30.46
CA ASN A 227 9.35 -1.23 30.93
C ASN A 227 8.32 -1.49 29.81
N SER A 228 8.75 -2.10 28.69
CA SER A 228 7.88 -2.38 27.52
C SER A 228 7.31 -1.17 26.77
N ASN A 229 7.67 0.06 27.13
CA ASN A 229 7.31 1.27 26.41
C ASN A 229 8.47 1.71 25.51
N TYR A 230 8.50 1.20 24.28
CA TYR A 230 9.49 1.61 23.30
C TYR A 230 9.19 3.03 22.79
N LYS A 231 10.21 3.88 22.78
CA LYS A 231 10.10 5.26 22.31
C LYS A 231 11.23 5.59 21.33
N ILE A 232 10.82 5.97 20.12
CA ILE A 232 11.71 6.49 19.08
C ILE A 232 11.32 7.90 18.67
N ALA A 233 12.29 8.80 18.59
CA ALA A 233 12.05 10.17 18.14
C ALA A 233 13.34 10.79 17.56
N PRO A 234 13.30 11.44 16.38
CA PRO A 234 14.43 12.23 15.88
C PRO A 234 14.76 13.40 16.79
N ILE A 235 16.05 13.73 16.87
CA ILE A 235 16.55 14.98 17.44
C ILE A 235 16.92 15.88 16.27
N ILE A 236 16.30 17.05 16.19
CA ILE A 236 16.42 17.98 15.07
C ILE A 236 16.84 19.38 15.52
N LYS A 237 17.42 20.14 14.61
CA LYS A 237 17.52 21.61 14.65
C LYS A 237 16.67 22.19 13.53
N ILE A 238 16.03 23.32 13.77
CA ILE A 238 15.23 24.02 12.76
C ILE A 238 15.77 25.44 12.62
N ASP A 239 16.09 25.85 11.40
CA ASP A 239 16.54 27.19 11.06
C ASP A 239 15.67 27.82 9.96
N LEU A 240 15.60 29.14 9.96
CA LEU A 240 14.93 29.94 8.95
C LEU A 240 16.00 30.74 8.21
N LEU A 241 16.11 30.57 6.90
CA LEU A 241 17.19 31.12 6.10
C LEU A 241 16.68 32.17 5.11
N ASP A 242 17.47 33.22 4.90
CA ASP A 242 17.27 34.16 3.80
C ASP A 242 17.73 33.59 2.45
N LYS A 243 17.53 34.35 1.37
CA LYS A 243 17.92 33.96 0.00
C LYS A 243 19.42 33.67 -0.17
N ASP A 244 20.26 34.20 0.74
CA ASP A 244 21.70 34.05 0.74
C ASP A 244 22.16 32.93 1.71
N ASN A 245 21.22 32.10 2.18
CA ASN A 245 21.41 31.05 3.18
C ASN A 245 21.90 31.54 4.56
N LYS A 246 21.64 32.80 4.92
CA LYS A 246 21.96 33.32 6.26
C LYS A 246 20.80 33.06 7.22
N SER A 247 21.11 32.57 8.42
CA SER A 247 20.12 32.36 9.47
C SER A 247 19.44 33.67 9.86
N LEU A 248 18.12 33.59 9.98
CA LEU A 248 17.21 34.65 10.41
C LEU A 248 16.85 34.53 11.90
N LEU A 249 17.31 33.46 12.57
CA LEU A 249 17.11 33.22 13.99
C LEU A 249 18.34 33.65 14.77
N ASN A 250 18.13 34.22 15.97
CA ASN A 250 19.25 34.59 16.84
C ASN A 250 19.43 33.57 17.95
N LYS A 251 18.33 33.18 18.60
CA LYS A 251 18.35 32.37 19.83
C LYS A 251 18.16 30.89 19.56
N TYR A 252 17.33 30.54 18.58
CA TYR A 252 16.85 29.16 18.41
C TYR A 252 17.57 28.34 17.33
N LYS A 253 18.43 28.95 16.50
CA LYS A 253 19.11 28.27 15.37
C LYS A 253 19.90 27.01 15.77
N ASP A 254 20.56 27.05 16.92
CA ASP A 254 21.42 25.96 17.40
C ASP A 254 20.71 25.04 18.40
N LYS A 255 19.44 25.34 18.73
CA LYS A 255 18.68 24.57 19.71
C LYS A 255 18.29 23.21 19.14
N GLU A 256 18.54 22.18 19.94
CA GLU A 256 18.18 20.81 19.62
C GLU A 256 16.83 20.45 20.23
N TRP A 257 16.00 19.83 19.41
CA TRP A 257 14.63 19.51 19.75
C TRP A 257 14.34 18.04 19.51
N VAL A 258 13.62 17.43 20.43
CA VAL A 258 13.01 16.12 20.24
C VAL A 258 11.69 16.32 19.50
N LEU A 259 11.60 15.77 18.29
CA LEU A 259 10.38 15.79 17.49
C LEU A 259 9.44 14.67 17.95
N ALA A 260 8.54 15.02 18.86
CA ALA A 260 7.62 14.09 19.53
C ALA A 260 6.47 14.82 20.20
N LYS A 261 5.37 14.10 20.48
CA LYS A 261 4.18 14.62 21.15
C LYS A 261 4.28 14.43 22.66
N THR A 262 4.12 15.48 23.47
CA THR A 262 4.02 15.31 24.94
C THR A 262 2.70 14.60 25.30
N LYS A 263 2.75 13.68 26.26
CA LYS A 263 1.55 13.07 26.84
C LYS A 263 0.88 14.12 27.72
N LYS A 264 -0.40 14.36 27.49
CA LYS A 264 -1.23 15.23 28.32
C LYS A 264 -1.31 14.61 29.72
N SER A 265 -0.61 15.16 30.72
CA SER A 265 -0.64 14.62 32.09
C SER A 265 -1.65 15.32 32.99
N SER A 266 -2.18 16.48 32.57
CA SER A 266 -3.29 17.18 33.21
C SER A 266 -4.15 17.96 32.18
N VAL A 267 -5.34 18.43 32.59
CA VAL A 267 -6.26 19.20 31.74
C VAL A 267 -5.61 20.46 31.17
N ASN A 268 -4.63 21.04 31.87
CA ASN A 268 -4.01 22.33 31.58
C ASN A 268 -2.61 22.25 30.95
N GLU A 269 -2.06 21.05 30.73
CA GLU A 269 -0.77 20.93 30.05
C GLU A 269 -0.91 21.07 28.53
N LEU A 270 -0.16 22.02 27.97
CA LEU A 270 -0.03 22.23 26.54
C LEU A 270 0.69 21.05 25.87
N VAL A 271 0.08 20.51 24.82
CA VAL A 271 0.69 19.46 24.00
C VAL A 271 1.77 20.10 23.13
N ARG A 272 3.03 19.69 23.32
CA ARG A 272 4.17 20.11 22.52
C ARG A 272 4.54 19.02 21.52
N TYR A 273 4.94 19.44 20.33
CA TYR A 273 5.43 18.62 19.23
C TYR A 273 6.94 18.85 18.99
N LEU A 274 7.46 19.96 19.53
CA LEU A 274 8.88 20.29 19.56
C LEU A 274 9.31 20.42 21.03
N ILE A 275 9.98 19.41 21.57
CA ILE A 275 10.38 19.36 22.98
C ILE A 275 11.86 19.74 23.09
N PRO A 276 12.25 20.80 23.85
CA PRO A 276 13.67 21.12 24.04
C PRO A 276 14.42 19.90 24.55
N LYS A 277 15.57 19.57 23.94
CA LYS A 277 16.36 18.39 24.34
C LYS A 277 16.77 18.45 25.82
N GLU A 278 17.02 19.65 26.35
CA GLU A 278 17.33 19.88 27.76
C GLU A 278 16.16 19.56 28.72
N ASN A 279 14.92 19.70 28.27
CA ASN A 279 13.71 19.46 29.07
C ASN A 279 13.10 18.07 28.83
N TYR A 280 13.90 17.19 28.23
CA TYR A 280 13.46 15.86 27.84
C TYR A 280 13.36 14.92 29.05
N GLU A 281 12.13 14.71 29.53
CA GLU A 281 11.83 13.59 30.42
C GLU A 281 11.39 12.36 29.62
N GLN A 282 12.19 11.28 29.72
CA GLN A 282 12.00 10.03 29.00
C GLN A 282 10.59 9.44 29.11
N ASN A 283 9.88 9.70 30.22
CA ASN A 283 8.56 9.12 30.49
C ASN A 283 7.39 9.92 29.87
N LYS A 284 7.59 11.18 29.47
CA LYS A 284 6.48 12.13 29.20
C LYS A 284 6.10 12.34 27.73
N PHE A 285 6.72 11.65 26.77
CA PHE A 285 6.37 11.81 25.34
C PHE A 285 5.90 10.52 24.66
N GLN A 286 5.24 10.69 23.51
CA GLN A 286 4.83 9.71 22.52
C GLN A 286 5.47 10.08 21.17
N SER A 287 5.94 9.09 20.41
CA SER A 287 6.45 9.34 19.06
C SER A 287 5.34 9.85 18.15
N VAL A 288 5.66 10.82 17.30
CA VAL A 288 4.81 11.23 16.17
C VAL A 288 5.06 10.37 14.93
N PHE A 289 6.12 9.55 14.95
CA PHE A 289 6.47 8.65 13.87
C PHE A 289 5.89 7.26 14.09
N ARG A 290 5.78 6.49 13.01
CA ARG A 290 5.35 5.09 13.08
C ARG A 290 6.26 4.28 13.99
N ASN A 291 5.68 3.67 15.02
CA ASN A 291 6.41 2.95 16.08
C ASN A 291 6.29 1.43 15.93
N TYR A 292 7.00 0.84 14.96
CA TYR A 292 7.09 -0.63 14.82
C TYR A 292 8.09 -1.31 15.74
N ASP A 293 8.96 -0.53 16.37
CA ASP A 293 9.99 -1.06 17.25
C ASP A 293 9.45 -1.42 18.65
N THR A 294 8.11 -1.40 18.83
CA THR A 294 7.49 -1.89 20.06
C THR A 294 7.62 -3.42 20.16
N LYS A 295 8.70 -3.79 20.84
CA LYS A 295 9.04 -5.06 21.51
C LYS A 295 10.13 -5.94 20.90
N SER A 296 10.74 -5.62 19.78
CA SER A 296 11.42 -6.72 19.11
C SER A 296 12.68 -6.30 18.26
N ASP A 297 13.78 -7.06 18.36
CA ASP A 297 15.19 -6.81 17.95
C ASP A 297 15.55 -7.15 16.47
N PHE A 298 14.71 -6.81 15.49
CA PHE A 298 14.84 -7.31 14.09
C PHE A 298 14.91 -6.21 13.07
N SER A 299 14.41 -5.02 13.38
CA SER A 299 14.91 -3.81 12.70
C SER A 299 16.41 -3.60 12.99
N SER A 300 16.95 -4.21 14.06
CA SER A 300 18.39 -4.25 14.37
C SER A 300 19.12 -5.53 13.92
N THR A 301 18.43 -6.62 13.53
CA THR A 301 19.09 -7.86 13.03
C THR A 301 18.94 -8.07 11.52
N LEU A 302 17.99 -7.40 10.87
CA LEU A 302 18.00 -7.19 9.43
C LEU A 302 18.95 -6.03 9.12
N ASP A 303 20.14 -6.35 8.64
CA ASP A 303 21.08 -5.39 8.04
C ASP A 303 20.50 -4.94 6.67
N ILE A 304 19.41 -4.17 6.73
CA ILE A 304 18.73 -3.58 5.58
C ILE A 304 19.31 -2.19 5.38
N ASP A 305 19.80 -1.95 4.16
CA ASP A 305 20.24 -0.63 3.72
C ASP A 305 19.11 0.40 3.90
N GLU A 306 19.46 1.59 4.35
CA GLU A 306 18.56 2.72 4.59
C GLU A 306 17.71 3.07 3.35
N ASP A 307 18.28 2.95 2.15
CA ASP A 307 17.57 3.15 0.87
C ASP A 307 16.50 2.06 0.63
N GLU A 308 16.75 0.83 1.11
CA GLU A 308 15.83 -0.30 1.02
C GLU A 308 14.70 -0.20 2.06
N VAL A 309 14.98 0.31 3.27
CA VAL A 309 13.96 0.68 4.26
C VAL A 309 12.95 1.65 3.64
N LEU A 310 13.44 2.67 2.94
CA LEU A 310 12.61 3.68 2.30
C LEU A 310 11.79 3.11 1.13
N PHE A 311 12.40 2.31 0.27
CA PHE A 311 11.67 1.59 -0.76
C PHE A 311 10.50 0.81 -0.15
N ASN A 312 10.74 0.10 0.96
CA ASN A 312 9.70 -0.60 1.72
C ASN A 312 8.61 0.35 2.26
N GLU A 313 8.91 1.57 2.68
CA GLU A 313 7.86 2.53 3.09
C GLU A 313 7.01 3.01 1.90
N TYR A 314 7.63 3.23 0.73
CA TYR A 314 6.89 3.64 -0.47
C TYR A 314 5.98 2.52 -0.99
N VAL A 315 6.44 1.27 -0.95
CA VAL A 315 5.63 0.13 -1.41
C VAL A 315 4.64 -0.38 -0.36
N ASN A 316 4.83 -0.07 0.92
CA ASN A 316 3.91 -0.48 1.99
C ASN A 316 3.04 0.69 2.53
N GLY A 317 3.18 1.89 1.97
CA GLY A 317 2.41 3.06 2.36
C GLY A 317 0.92 2.84 2.07
N TYR A 318 0.07 3.09 3.06
CA TYR A 318 -1.38 3.01 2.90
C TYR A 318 -1.86 4.12 1.94
N ILE A 319 -2.02 3.80 0.66
CA ILE A 319 -2.64 4.68 -0.35
C ILE A 319 -3.99 4.05 -0.75
N GLY A 320 -4.89 3.90 0.22
CA GLY A 320 -6.22 3.29 0.02
C GLY A 320 -6.19 1.79 -0.29
N ASP A 321 -7.27 1.28 -0.88
CA ASP A 321 -7.54 -0.16 -1.14
C ASP A 321 -6.71 -0.77 -2.30
N ILE A 322 -5.58 -0.17 -2.68
CA ILE A 322 -4.82 -0.59 -3.87
C ILE A 322 -3.68 -1.52 -3.46
N THR A 323 -3.72 -2.77 -3.93
CA THR A 323 -2.60 -3.71 -3.80
C THR A 323 -1.55 -3.39 -4.87
N LEU A 324 -0.32 -3.04 -4.48
CA LEU A 324 0.75 -2.73 -5.45
C LEU A 324 1.21 -3.94 -6.25
N LEU A 325 1.24 -5.12 -5.62
CA LEU A 325 1.46 -6.36 -6.33
C LEU A 325 0.14 -6.79 -6.96
N MET A 326 0.07 -6.71 -8.28
CA MET A 326 -1.09 -7.08 -9.07
C MET A 326 -0.86 -8.44 -9.70
N TYR A 327 -1.92 -9.25 -9.70
CA TYR A 327 -1.98 -10.46 -10.49
C TYR A 327 -2.81 -10.20 -11.74
N LYS A 328 -2.16 -10.23 -12.90
CA LYS A 328 -2.74 -9.85 -14.20
C LYS A 328 -3.08 -11.05 -15.09
N ASN A 329 -3.16 -12.26 -14.52
CA ASN A 329 -3.58 -13.41 -15.28
C ASN A 329 -5.07 -13.26 -15.64
N GLN A 330 -5.35 -12.81 -16.86
CA GLN A 330 -6.70 -12.64 -17.41
C GLN A 330 -7.51 -13.94 -17.42
N ARG A 331 -6.89 -15.09 -17.15
CA ARG A 331 -7.54 -16.41 -17.11
C ARG A 331 -7.94 -16.84 -15.68
N SER A 332 -7.48 -16.12 -14.66
CA SER A 332 -7.88 -16.33 -13.25
C SER A 332 -9.22 -15.65 -12.94
N LEU A 333 -10.28 -16.08 -13.62
CA LEU A 333 -11.54 -15.33 -13.79
C LEU A 333 -12.67 -15.67 -12.81
N HIS A 334 -12.34 -15.88 -11.54
CA HIS A 334 -13.31 -15.56 -10.50
C HIS A 334 -12.80 -14.34 -9.78
N ASP A 335 -13.72 -13.40 -9.51
CA ASP A 335 -13.46 -12.19 -8.71
C ASP A 335 -12.43 -12.57 -7.66
N ASN A 336 -11.25 -12.01 -7.84
CA ASN A 336 -10.22 -12.07 -6.86
C ASN A 336 -9.62 -13.44 -6.61
N GLN A 337 -9.19 -14.31 -7.55
CA GLN A 337 -8.36 -15.48 -7.10
C GLN A 337 -7.16 -15.00 -6.25
N TYR A 338 -6.34 -14.12 -6.81
CA TYR A 338 -5.28 -13.43 -6.07
C TYR A 338 -5.80 -12.62 -4.88
N GLU A 339 -6.82 -11.79 -5.07
CA GLU A 339 -7.38 -10.95 -4.00
C GLU A 339 -8.13 -11.74 -2.90
N PHE A 340 -8.63 -12.96 -3.13
CA PHE A 340 -9.14 -13.87 -2.10
C PHE A 340 -7.97 -14.39 -1.28
N TYR A 341 -6.80 -14.61 -1.92
CA TYR A 341 -5.57 -15.07 -1.29
C TYR A 341 -4.81 -13.95 -0.55
N VAL A 342 -4.78 -12.72 -1.06
CA VAL A 342 -4.10 -11.57 -0.43
C VAL A 342 -5.03 -10.64 0.37
N ASN A 343 -6.33 -10.72 0.14
CA ASN A 343 -7.39 -10.00 0.86
C ASN A 343 -8.53 -10.96 1.26
N PRO A 344 -8.23 -11.95 2.11
CA PRO A 344 -9.18 -12.98 2.48
C PRO A 344 -10.36 -12.36 3.25
N SER A 345 -11.54 -12.29 2.64
CA SER A 345 -12.79 -11.97 3.34
C SER A 345 -13.20 -13.06 4.34
N LYS A 346 -12.55 -14.22 4.27
CA LYS A 346 -12.79 -15.38 5.14
C LYS A 346 -11.47 -16.00 5.60
N LYS A 347 -11.42 -16.42 6.88
CA LYS A 347 -10.23 -16.91 7.62
C LYS A 347 -9.44 -18.06 6.99
N PHE A 348 -9.96 -18.71 5.95
CA PHE A 348 -9.39 -19.92 5.33
C PHE A 348 -8.76 -19.68 3.94
N ASN A 349 -8.89 -18.48 3.38
CA ASN A 349 -8.26 -18.16 2.10
C ASN A 349 -6.78 -17.75 2.25
N HIS A 350 -6.20 -17.96 3.43
CA HIS A 350 -4.88 -17.51 3.82
C HIS A 350 -3.77 -18.30 3.09
N ALA A 351 -2.83 -17.64 2.39
CA ALA A 351 -1.62 -18.20 1.77
C ALA A 351 -0.32 -18.02 2.60
N THR A 352 0.38 -19.10 2.97
CA THR A 352 1.71 -19.02 3.63
C THR A 352 2.75 -18.42 2.69
N ALA A 353 3.82 -17.82 3.20
CA ALA A 353 4.91 -17.31 2.36
C ALA A 353 5.51 -18.38 1.43
N ARG A 354 5.51 -19.66 1.86
CA ARG A 354 5.91 -20.80 1.03
C ARG A 354 4.92 -21.09 -0.09
N SER A 355 3.62 -21.14 0.21
CA SER A 355 2.58 -21.31 -0.82
C SER A 355 2.60 -20.17 -1.83
N PHE A 356 2.86 -18.94 -1.37
CA PHE A 356 2.97 -17.78 -2.22
C PHE A 356 4.25 -17.81 -3.09
N LEU A 357 5.40 -18.19 -2.52
CA LEU A 357 6.62 -18.37 -3.29
C LEU A 357 6.46 -19.47 -4.35
N TRP A 358 5.80 -20.58 -4.00
CA TRP A 358 5.50 -21.64 -4.96
C TRP A 358 4.61 -21.11 -6.09
N PHE A 359 3.56 -20.36 -5.76
CA PHE A 359 2.64 -19.75 -6.71
C PHE A 359 3.36 -18.79 -7.66
N LEU A 360 4.21 -17.89 -7.14
CA LEU A 360 5.06 -17.00 -7.95
C LEU A 360 5.95 -17.76 -8.96
N LYS A 361 6.50 -18.91 -8.54
CA LYS A 361 7.42 -19.71 -9.38
C LYS A 361 6.71 -20.55 -10.45
N HIS A 362 5.49 -21.01 -10.18
CA HIS A 362 4.83 -22.06 -10.97
C HIS A 362 3.66 -21.56 -11.80
N ASP A 363 2.99 -20.48 -11.41
CA ASP A 363 1.96 -19.88 -12.25
C ASP A 363 2.64 -19.10 -13.38
N GLY A 364 2.89 -19.79 -14.50
CA GLY A 364 3.70 -19.28 -15.61
C GLY A 364 4.22 -20.31 -16.61
N SER A 365 4.28 -21.60 -16.27
CA SER A 365 4.95 -22.62 -17.10
C SER A 365 4.03 -23.31 -18.12
N LEU A 366 4.05 -22.80 -19.36
CA LEU A 366 3.62 -23.57 -20.55
C LEU A 366 4.75 -24.42 -21.14
N ASP A 367 5.89 -24.57 -20.44
CA ASP A 367 7.04 -25.33 -20.94
C ASP A 367 7.57 -26.27 -19.85
N THR A 368 7.19 -27.55 -19.96
CA THR A 368 7.59 -28.64 -19.05
C THR A 368 8.82 -29.41 -19.51
N HIS A 369 9.63 -28.88 -20.44
CA HIS A 369 10.83 -29.59 -20.92
C HIS A 369 12.04 -28.65 -20.89
N ASN A 370 12.99 -28.91 -19.98
CA ASN A 370 14.27 -28.21 -19.71
C ASN A 370 14.25 -27.17 -18.58
N TYR A 371 14.30 -27.65 -17.32
CA TYR A 371 14.74 -26.88 -16.17
C TYR A 371 16.22 -27.19 -15.86
N SER A 372 17.14 -26.58 -16.61
CA SER A 372 18.54 -26.48 -16.16
C SER A 372 19.21 -25.14 -16.46
N GLN A 373 18.62 -24.23 -17.25
CA GLN A 373 19.14 -22.86 -17.41
C GLN A 373 18.03 -21.84 -17.72
N ILE A 374 17.15 -21.58 -16.77
CA ILE A 374 16.17 -20.49 -16.91
C ILE A 374 16.64 -19.34 -16.03
N THR A 375 17.18 -18.31 -16.66
CA THR A 375 17.39 -17.02 -16.01
C THR A 375 16.05 -16.53 -15.47
N SER A 376 16.00 -16.33 -14.16
CA SER A 376 14.85 -16.03 -13.29
C SER A 376 13.98 -14.83 -13.72
N ASN A 377 14.43 -14.02 -14.68
CA ASN A 377 13.82 -12.74 -15.02
C ASN A 377 12.49 -12.81 -15.79
N ASN A 378 12.22 -13.86 -16.58
CA ASN A 378 11.04 -13.88 -17.48
C ASN A 378 9.80 -14.58 -16.90
N LYS A 379 9.93 -15.47 -15.91
CA LYS A 379 8.78 -16.24 -15.38
C LYS A 379 8.00 -15.51 -14.29
N LEU A 380 8.69 -14.84 -13.36
CA LEU A 380 8.07 -14.12 -12.23
C LEU A 380 7.19 -12.93 -12.68
N ASN A 381 7.49 -12.31 -13.82
CA ASN A 381 6.80 -11.10 -14.31
C ASN A 381 5.68 -11.38 -15.32
N LYS A 382 5.41 -12.65 -15.66
CA LYS A 382 4.39 -13.01 -16.68
C LYS A 382 2.98 -12.65 -16.19
N TYR A 383 2.68 -13.01 -14.94
CA TYR A 383 1.36 -12.81 -14.34
C TYR A 383 1.37 -11.93 -13.09
N PHE A 384 2.54 -11.57 -12.57
CA PHE A 384 2.67 -10.62 -11.47
C PHE A 384 3.29 -9.32 -11.96
N GLU A 385 2.80 -8.21 -11.44
CA GLU A 385 3.30 -6.87 -11.70
C GLU A 385 3.33 -6.09 -10.39
N ILE A 386 4.38 -5.31 -10.16
CA ILE A 386 4.36 -4.33 -9.07
C ILE A 386 4.11 -2.97 -9.71
N GLU A 387 2.93 -2.39 -9.45
CA GLU A 387 2.63 -1.05 -9.92
C GLU A 387 3.57 -0.06 -9.20
N VAL A 388 4.14 0.89 -9.96
CA VAL A 388 4.82 2.04 -9.35
C VAL A 388 3.76 2.85 -8.59
N PRO A 389 3.93 3.06 -7.27
CA PRO A 389 3.03 3.88 -6.48
C PRO A 389 2.76 5.20 -7.19
N LYS A 390 1.50 5.66 -7.22
CA LYS A 390 1.14 6.94 -7.85
C LYS A 390 2.06 8.08 -7.39
N SER A 391 2.44 8.03 -6.11
CA SER A 391 3.42 8.91 -5.50
C SER A 391 4.74 8.96 -6.26
N ARG A 392 5.29 7.82 -6.62
CA ARG A 392 6.63 7.65 -7.21
C ARG A 392 6.67 7.78 -8.73
N LYS A 393 5.54 7.89 -9.45
CA LYS A 393 5.52 7.87 -10.94
C LYS A 393 6.31 9.01 -11.61
N ASN A 394 6.61 10.09 -10.91
CA ASN A 394 7.46 11.19 -11.38
C ASN A 394 8.97 10.97 -11.14
N ILE A 395 9.34 9.90 -10.43
CA ILE A 395 10.73 9.56 -10.10
C ILE A 395 11.07 8.18 -10.69
N ASP A 396 10.20 7.21 -10.41
CA ASP A 396 10.34 5.83 -10.78
C ASP A 396 9.52 5.53 -12.04
N LYS A 397 10.17 4.86 -13.00
CA LYS A 397 9.59 4.48 -14.29
C LYS A 397 8.83 3.15 -14.20
N LYS A 398 9.44 2.15 -13.55
CA LYS A 398 8.88 0.79 -13.43
C LYS A 398 9.56 0.02 -12.29
N TYR A 399 8.82 -0.94 -11.72
CA TYR A 399 9.32 -1.93 -10.77
C TYR A 399 9.24 -3.33 -11.40
N ILE A 400 10.27 -4.16 -11.19
CA ILE A 400 10.35 -5.51 -11.76
C ILE A 400 10.78 -6.50 -10.68
N ILE A 401 10.06 -7.61 -10.54
CA ILE A 401 10.48 -8.71 -9.66
C ILE A 401 11.59 -9.49 -10.36
N LYS A 402 12.77 -9.57 -9.73
CA LYS A 402 13.92 -10.32 -10.24
C LYS A 402 14.02 -11.69 -9.60
N GLU A 403 13.83 -11.74 -8.30
CA GLU A 403 13.99 -12.95 -7.51
C GLU A 403 12.98 -12.98 -6.37
N ALA A 404 12.61 -14.18 -5.95
CA ALA A 404 11.85 -14.41 -4.74
C ALA A 404 12.40 -15.65 -4.05
N LYS A 405 12.59 -15.60 -2.73
CA LYS A 405 13.08 -16.73 -1.93
C LYS A 405 12.54 -16.68 -0.51
N ILE A 406 12.58 -17.83 0.18
CA ILE A 406 12.36 -17.86 1.61
C ILE A 406 13.67 -17.49 2.33
N ASN A 407 13.60 -16.56 3.27
CA ASN A 407 14.71 -16.13 4.11
C ASN A 407 14.39 -16.37 5.60
N ASN A 408 14.63 -17.60 6.05
CA ASN A 408 14.39 -17.99 7.44
C ASN A 408 15.54 -17.65 8.38
N LYS A 409 16.58 -16.92 7.93
CA LYS A 409 17.73 -16.53 8.78
C LYS A 409 17.29 -15.83 10.06
N TYR A 410 16.13 -15.19 10.02
CA TYR A 410 15.63 -14.33 11.08
C TYR A 410 14.44 -14.95 11.85
N LEU A 411 13.91 -16.11 11.41
CA LEU A 411 12.74 -16.76 11.99
C LEU A 411 13.10 -18.13 12.61
N ASP A 412 12.34 -18.59 13.60
CA ASP A 412 12.60 -19.81 14.37
C ASP A 412 12.17 -21.12 13.66
N GLY A 413 11.96 -21.06 12.35
CA GLY A 413 11.62 -22.21 11.51
C GLY A 413 10.13 -22.58 11.47
N SER A 414 9.29 -21.96 12.30
CA SER A 414 7.82 -22.17 12.29
C SER A 414 7.05 -21.19 11.41
N HIS A 415 7.72 -20.19 10.86
CA HIS A 415 7.18 -19.19 9.93
C HIS A 415 8.21 -18.97 8.83
N SER A 416 7.77 -18.49 7.66
CA SER A 416 8.66 -18.24 6.52
C SER A 416 8.60 -16.78 6.07
N LEU A 417 9.73 -16.09 6.04
CA LEU A 417 9.83 -14.74 5.47
C LEU A 417 10.08 -14.89 3.98
N ILE A 418 9.24 -14.32 3.12
CA ILE A 418 9.59 -14.14 1.72
C ILE A 418 10.45 -12.88 1.56
N GLU A 419 11.52 -13.01 0.80
CA GLU A 419 12.35 -11.91 0.32
C GLU A 419 12.19 -11.86 -1.20
N ILE A 420 11.69 -10.73 -1.71
CA ILE A 420 11.51 -10.45 -3.13
C ILE A 420 12.53 -9.38 -3.52
N LEU A 421 13.42 -9.67 -4.47
CA LEU A 421 14.32 -8.68 -5.03
C LEU A 421 13.59 -7.91 -6.13
N VAL A 422 13.42 -6.60 -5.93
CA VAL A 422 12.75 -5.69 -6.87
C VAL A 422 13.78 -4.78 -7.52
N GLU A 423 13.85 -4.82 -8.85
CA GLU A 423 14.58 -3.85 -9.65
C GLU A 423 13.70 -2.61 -9.85
N VAL A 424 14.23 -1.46 -9.46
CA VAL A 424 13.61 -0.14 -9.64
C VAL A 424 14.37 0.62 -10.71
N GLN A 425 13.70 0.87 -11.83
CA GLN A 425 14.22 1.77 -12.86
C GLN A 425 13.66 3.18 -12.61
N ARG A 426 14.52 4.15 -12.36
CA ARG A 426 14.15 5.57 -12.26
C ARG A 426 14.16 6.25 -13.63
N LEU A 427 13.43 7.35 -13.78
CA LEU A 427 13.30 8.08 -15.04
C LEU A 427 14.63 8.71 -15.51
N HIS A 428 15.48 9.10 -14.57
CA HIS A 428 16.72 9.85 -14.84
C HIS A 428 18.01 9.11 -14.46
N ASP A 429 17.90 7.92 -13.86
CA ASP A 429 19.07 7.14 -13.48
C ASP A 429 19.54 6.29 -14.67
N LEU A 430 20.87 6.24 -14.87
CA LEU A 430 21.48 5.42 -15.92
C LEU A 430 21.47 3.93 -15.60
N GLN A 431 21.40 3.58 -14.31
CA GLN A 431 21.44 2.20 -13.83
C GLN A 431 20.26 1.94 -12.90
N PRO A 432 19.61 0.77 -13.01
CA PRO A 432 18.55 0.41 -12.08
C PRO A 432 19.13 0.15 -10.68
N LYS A 433 18.33 0.44 -9.66
CA LYS A 433 18.63 0.06 -8.27
C LYS A 433 17.87 -1.21 -7.92
N PHE A 434 18.41 -2.00 -6.99
CA PHE A 434 17.79 -3.23 -6.52
C PHE A 434 17.47 -3.09 -5.04
N TYR A 435 16.24 -3.42 -4.67
CA TYR A 435 15.76 -3.36 -3.30
C TYR A 435 15.11 -4.67 -2.92
N LYS A 436 15.37 -5.16 -1.72
CA LYS A 436 14.62 -6.29 -1.18
C LYS A 436 13.31 -5.79 -0.57
N TRP A 437 12.23 -6.44 -0.98
CA TRP A 437 10.91 -6.31 -0.41
C TRP A 437 10.63 -7.55 0.44
N PHE A 438 10.30 -7.35 1.71
CA PHE A 438 10.12 -8.43 2.67
C PHE A 438 8.66 -8.60 3.07
N SER A 439 8.18 -9.84 3.23
CA SER A 439 6.88 -10.15 3.82
C SER A 439 6.95 -11.42 4.67
N ILE A 440 6.48 -11.35 5.93
CA ILE A 440 6.54 -12.45 6.91
C ILE A 440 5.38 -13.43 6.72
N ASP A 441 4.24 -12.99 6.20
CA ASP A 441 3.11 -13.82 5.79
C ASP A 441 2.09 -12.97 5.01
N PHE A 442 1.54 -13.46 3.90
CA PHE A 442 0.63 -12.71 3.01
C PHE A 442 -0.80 -12.51 3.57
N ASN A 443 -1.01 -12.63 4.88
CA ASN A 443 -2.29 -13.09 5.44
C ASN A 443 -2.87 -12.30 6.60
N SER A 444 -2.83 -10.99 6.50
CA SER A 444 -3.75 -10.20 7.30
C SER A 444 -4.02 -8.94 6.53
N HIS A 445 -5.09 -8.86 5.75
CA HIS A 445 -5.52 -7.64 5.05
C HIS A 445 -4.47 -6.95 4.13
N TYR A 446 -4.92 -6.39 3.01
CA TYR A 446 -4.09 -5.58 2.09
C TYR A 446 -3.26 -4.46 2.78
N HIS A 447 -3.61 -4.07 4.00
CA HIS A 447 -2.95 -3.06 4.83
C HIS A 447 -1.92 -3.58 5.85
N THR A 448 -1.61 -4.89 5.89
CA THR A 448 -0.69 -5.44 6.91
C THR A 448 0.57 -6.08 6.36
N PHE A 449 1.21 -5.44 5.37
CA PHE A 449 2.68 -5.51 5.19
C PHE A 449 3.47 -4.82 6.33
N ALA A 450 2.80 -4.64 7.47
CA ALA A 450 3.11 -3.64 8.47
C ALA A 450 3.24 -4.25 9.88
N LYS A 451 3.48 -5.56 10.00
CA LYS A 451 3.72 -6.19 11.31
C LYS A 451 4.98 -7.04 11.26
N TYR A 452 6.12 -6.35 11.24
CA TYR A 452 7.40 -6.93 11.62
C TYR A 452 7.32 -7.34 13.10
N LYS A 453 7.55 -8.63 13.41
CA LYS A 453 7.82 -9.09 14.78
C LYS A 453 9.24 -9.56 14.85
N THR A 454 9.87 -9.20 15.95
CA THR A 454 11.29 -8.97 15.93
C THR A 454 12.05 -9.71 17.10
N LYS A 455 11.36 -10.61 17.84
CA LYS A 455 11.80 -11.46 18.98
C LYS A 455 10.84 -12.65 19.15
N PRO A 456 11.32 -13.83 19.61
CA PRO A 456 10.48 -14.96 19.99
C PRO A 456 9.98 -14.78 21.43
N ASP A 457 9.11 -13.79 21.68
CA ASP A 457 8.32 -13.71 22.92
C ASP A 457 6.90 -14.22 22.63
N PHE A 458 6.82 -15.48 22.22
CA PHE A 458 5.58 -16.21 22.19
C PHE A 458 5.33 -16.84 23.55
N ASP A 459 4.88 -16.01 24.49
CA ASP A 459 4.19 -16.52 25.67
C ASP A 459 2.81 -17.01 25.20
N PHE A 460 2.77 -18.23 24.65
CA PHE A 460 1.55 -18.86 24.13
C PHE A 460 0.53 -19.15 25.25
N ASP A 461 0.95 -19.08 26.51
CA ASP A 461 0.09 -19.27 27.66
C ASP A 461 -0.59 -17.98 28.12
N ASP A 462 0.05 -16.81 27.99
CA ASP A 462 -0.38 -15.65 28.78
C ASP A 462 -1.08 -14.52 28.00
N ASN A 463 -1.28 -14.64 26.68
CA ASN A 463 -2.24 -13.79 25.97
C ASN A 463 -2.67 -14.35 24.59
N LYS A 464 -3.73 -15.15 24.60
CA LYS A 464 -4.42 -15.79 23.45
C LYS A 464 -4.82 -14.85 22.29
N ASN A 465 -4.68 -13.54 22.42
CA ASN A 465 -5.13 -12.53 21.44
C ASN A 465 -4.01 -11.69 20.80
N ARG A 466 -2.72 -12.07 20.94
CA ARG A 466 -1.60 -11.28 20.37
C ARG A 466 -1.17 -11.68 18.95
N TYR A 467 -1.68 -12.80 18.44
CA TYR A 467 -1.31 -13.39 17.14
C TYR A 467 -2.54 -13.82 16.32
N GLY A 468 -3.62 -13.06 16.45
CA GLY A 468 -4.82 -13.13 15.64
C GLY A 468 -5.55 -11.80 15.77
N PHE A 469 -6.37 -11.48 14.76
CA PHE A 469 -7.48 -10.52 14.81
C PHE A 469 -7.37 -9.37 15.84
N VAL A 470 -7.30 -8.12 15.37
CA VAL A 470 -8.08 -7.09 16.08
C VAL A 470 -9.52 -7.56 15.94
N SER A 471 -10.10 -8.04 17.02
CA SER A 471 -11.46 -8.60 17.05
C SER A 471 -12.44 -7.59 16.44
N ILE A 472 -12.86 -7.80 15.19
CA ILE A 472 -14.17 -7.34 14.77
C ILE A 472 -15.13 -8.31 15.46
N ASN A 473 -15.70 -7.80 16.55
CA ASN A 473 -16.64 -8.42 17.48
C ASN A 473 -16.12 -9.62 18.30
N ARG A 474 -15.94 -9.30 19.59
CA ARG A 474 -15.94 -10.24 20.70
C ARG A 474 -17.25 -11.05 20.65
N GLU A 475 -17.20 -12.27 20.14
CA GLU A 475 -18.13 -13.32 20.60
C GLU A 475 -17.58 -14.71 20.25
N LYS A 476 -17.16 -15.40 21.32
CA LYS A 476 -17.07 -16.85 21.52
C LYS A 476 -16.44 -17.71 20.43
N GLY A 477 -15.18 -18.06 20.67
CA GLY A 477 -14.54 -19.25 20.11
C GLY A 477 -13.02 -19.10 20.12
N ASP A 478 -12.37 -19.58 21.18
CA ASP A 478 -10.91 -19.74 21.28
C ASP A 478 -10.42 -20.74 20.20
N PHE A 479 -10.29 -20.29 18.96
CA PHE A 479 -9.59 -21.04 17.92
C PHE A 479 -8.09 -20.80 18.09
N LYS A 480 -7.43 -21.73 18.80
CA LYS A 480 -5.97 -21.87 18.75
C LYS A 480 -5.62 -22.42 17.37
N VAL A 481 -5.08 -21.60 16.46
CA VAL A 481 -4.36 -22.12 15.28
C VAL A 481 -3.18 -22.90 15.82
N LYS A 482 -3.25 -24.24 15.78
CA LYS A 482 -2.16 -25.11 16.22
C LYS A 482 -1.01 -24.99 15.21
N LYS A 483 0.20 -25.16 15.74
CA LYS A 483 1.48 -25.31 15.04
C LYS A 483 1.30 -26.07 13.72
N GLU A 484 1.84 -25.55 12.64
CA GLU A 484 2.01 -26.27 11.37
C GLU A 484 2.67 -27.61 11.69
N GLN A 485 1.89 -28.70 11.58
CA GLN A 485 2.41 -30.01 11.90
C GLN A 485 3.29 -30.43 10.72
N ILE A 486 4.50 -30.89 11.01
CA ILE A 486 5.22 -31.75 10.08
C ILE A 486 4.36 -33.01 9.98
N ILE A 487 3.54 -33.08 8.94
CA ILE A 487 2.71 -34.23 8.62
C ILE A 487 3.53 -35.08 7.66
N ASP A 488 3.59 -36.39 7.91
CA ASP A 488 4.22 -37.30 6.95
C ASP A 488 3.54 -37.14 5.58
N PRO A 489 4.30 -36.88 4.49
CA PRO A 489 3.72 -36.67 3.17
C PRO A 489 2.84 -37.83 2.70
N ASN A 490 3.10 -39.06 3.13
CA ASN A 490 2.28 -40.23 2.79
C ASN A 490 0.95 -40.19 3.55
N ASP A 491 0.96 -39.86 4.84
CA ASP A 491 -0.27 -39.72 5.62
C ASP A 491 -1.14 -38.58 5.07
N PHE A 492 -0.53 -37.45 4.69
CA PHE A 492 -1.23 -36.35 4.03
C PHE A 492 -1.83 -36.79 2.69
N PHE A 493 -1.06 -37.53 1.88
CA PHE A 493 -1.49 -38.05 0.59
C PHE A 493 -2.72 -38.96 0.74
N GLU A 494 -2.71 -39.86 1.73
CA GLU A 494 -3.81 -40.78 1.99
C GLU A 494 -5.06 -40.09 2.54
N LYS A 495 -4.88 -39.21 3.53
CA LYS A 495 -6.00 -38.67 4.32
C LYS A 495 -6.64 -37.44 3.67
N ALA A 496 -5.84 -36.55 3.07
CA ALA A 496 -6.30 -35.21 2.69
C ALA A 496 -6.36 -34.94 1.18
N LEU A 497 -5.52 -35.58 0.37
CA LEU A 497 -5.34 -35.20 -1.05
C LEU A 497 -6.67 -35.22 -1.83
N LEU A 498 -7.41 -36.34 -1.85
CA LEU A 498 -8.65 -36.46 -2.65
C LEU A 498 -9.71 -35.40 -2.29
N LYS A 499 -9.76 -35.00 -1.01
CA LYS A 499 -10.67 -33.95 -0.53
C LYS A 499 -10.22 -32.57 -1.00
N LEU A 500 -8.91 -32.28 -0.97
CA LEU A 500 -8.34 -31.05 -1.52
C LEU A 500 -8.55 -30.93 -3.04
N LEU A 501 -8.39 -32.03 -3.78
CA LEU A 501 -8.71 -32.09 -5.22
C LEU A 501 -10.18 -31.78 -5.47
N SER A 502 -11.07 -32.39 -4.70
CA SER A 502 -12.52 -32.19 -4.80
C SER A 502 -12.92 -30.74 -4.50
N LEU A 503 -12.27 -30.11 -3.52
CA LEU A 503 -12.47 -28.69 -3.21
C LEU A 503 -12.08 -27.80 -4.39
N GLN A 504 -11.00 -28.10 -5.12
CA GLN A 504 -10.66 -27.31 -6.31
C GLN A 504 -11.71 -27.45 -7.39
N VAL A 505 -12.16 -28.67 -7.69
CA VAL A 505 -13.22 -28.90 -8.69
C VAL A 505 -14.49 -28.15 -8.32
N TYR A 506 -14.87 -28.18 -7.04
CA TYR A 506 -16.03 -27.42 -6.57
C TYR A 506 -15.91 -25.91 -6.81
N LYS A 507 -14.71 -25.33 -6.68
CA LYS A 507 -14.49 -23.89 -6.88
C LYS A 507 -14.67 -23.45 -8.34
N PHE A 508 -14.39 -24.30 -9.32
CA PHE A 508 -14.42 -23.94 -10.75
C PHE A 508 -15.42 -24.73 -11.59
N LYS A 509 -16.21 -25.64 -11.03
CA LYS A 509 -17.17 -26.48 -11.78
C LYS A 509 -18.16 -25.70 -12.65
N ASP A 510 -18.43 -24.45 -12.28
CA ASP A 510 -19.35 -23.54 -12.97
C ASP A 510 -18.62 -22.53 -13.87
N ASP A 511 -17.28 -22.61 -13.96
CA ASP A 511 -16.47 -21.81 -14.88
C ASP A 511 -16.58 -22.33 -16.31
N LEU A 512 -17.46 -21.69 -17.07
CA LEU A 512 -17.72 -22.01 -18.47
C LEU A 512 -16.46 -21.87 -19.34
N SER A 513 -15.50 -21.00 -18.98
CA SER A 513 -14.28 -20.77 -19.76
C SER A 513 -13.33 -21.96 -19.74
N LEU A 514 -13.35 -22.78 -18.69
CA LEU A 514 -12.54 -23.98 -18.57
C LEU A 514 -13.07 -25.17 -19.38
N PHE A 515 -14.36 -25.14 -19.76
CA PHE A 515 -15.08 -26.29 -20.28
C PHE A 515 -15.83 -25.98 -21.59
N ASP A 516 -15.20 -25.25 -22.51
CA ASP A 516 -15.75 -24.91 -23.84
C ASP A 516 -17.14 -24.26 -23.80
N ASN A 517 -17.34 -23.31 -22.89
CA ASN A 517 -18.61 -22.64 -22.61
C ASN A 517 -19.74 -23.56 -22.15
N LYS A 518 -19.39 -24.66 -21.48
CA LYS A 518 -20.36 -25.62 -20.92
C LYS A 518 -20.12 -25.82 -19.43
N PRO A 519 -21.15 -26.16 -18.63
CA PRO A 519 -20.94 -26.61 -17.27
C PRO A 519 -20.06 -27.87 -17.23
N PHE A 520 -19.18 -27.99 -16.24
CA PHE A 520 -18.32 -29.16 -16.01
C PHE A 520 -19.06 -30.49 -16.19
N SER A 521 -20.27 -30.56 -15.65
CA SER A 521 -21.07 -31.78 -15.60
C SER A 521 -21.63 -32.24 -16.96
N SER A 522 -21.47 -31.42 -18.00
CA SER A 522 -21.82 -31.69 -19.39
C SER A 522 -20.59 -31.77 -20.31
N TYR A 523 -19.39 -31.56 -19.75
CA TYR A 523 -18.13 -31.67 -20.47
C TYR A 523 -17.74 -33.14 -20.64
N GLU A 524 -17.20 -33.51 -21.81
CA GLU A 524 -16.84 -34.91 -22.09
C GLU A 524 -15.46 -35.24 -21.53
N ALA A 525 -15.36 -36.34 -20.78
CA ALA A 525 -14.12 -36.76 -20.12
C ALA A 525 -12.91 -36.84 -21.06
N HIS A 526 -13.07 -37.32 -22.30
CA HIS A 526 -11.94 -37.43 -23.24
C HIS A 526 -11.38 -36.07 -23.70
N LYS A 527 -12.18 -34.99 -23.62
CA LYS A 527 -11.72 -33.64 -24.01
C LYS A 527 -10.77 -33.05 -22.97
N ILE A 528 -10.94 -33.41 -21.70
CA ILE A 528 -10.09 -32.90 -20.63
C ILE A 528 -8.64 -33.39 -20.75
N LEU A 529 -8.41 -34.52 -21.43
CA LEU A 529 -7.08 -35.08 -21.64
C LEU A 529 -6.15 -34.10 -22.37
N LYS A 530 -6.71 -33.29 -23.26
CA LYS A 530 -5.98 -32.30 -24.08
C LYS A 530 -6.19 -30.86 -23.61
N ASN A 531 -6.95 -30.66 -22.54
CA ASN A 531 -7.23 -29.33 -22.00
C ASN A 531 -6.10 -28.92 -21.04
N GLU A 532 -4.97 -28.50 -21.60
CA GLU A 532 -3.80 -28.07 -20.82
C GLU A 532 -4.16 -26.94 -19.85
N TYR A 533 -5.05 -26.05 -20.28
CA TYR A 533 -5.51 -24.93 -19.48
C TYR A 533 -6.20 -25.37 -18.18
N PHE A 534 -7.08 -26.38 -18.24
CA PHE A 534 -7.66 -26.98 -17.05
C PHE A 534 -6.58 -27.55 -16.11
N TRP A 535 -5.65 -28.33 -16.64
CA TRP A 535 -4.63 -28.99 -15.83
C TRP A 535 -3.67 -28.01 -15.15
N GLU A 536 -3.37 -26.89 -15.80
CA GLU A 536 -2.61 -25.79 -15.21
C GLU A 536 -3.37 -25.16 -14.04
N GLN A 537 -4.61 -24.74 -14.25
CA GLN A 537 -5.42 -24.11 -13.20
C GLN A 537 -5.66 -25.08 -12.03
N PHE A 538 -5.88 -26.36 -12.34
CA PHE A 538 -6.06 -27.41 -11.35
C PHE A 538 -4.77 -27.61 -10.54
N LYS A 539 -3.60 -27.77 -11.18
CA LYS A 539 -2.30 -27.88 -10.49
C LYS A 539 -2.02 -26.66 -9.62
N THR A 540 -2.23 -25.45 -10.14
CA THR A 540 -2.03 -24.19 -9.41
C THR A 540 -2.91 -24.12 -8.17
N GLY A 541 -4.21 -24.40 -8.29
CA GLY A 541 -5.13 -24.41 -7.15
C GLY A 541 -4.75 -25.44 -6.07
N ILE A 542 -4.34 -26.64 -6.48
CA ILE A 542 -3.91 -27.69 -5.56
C ILE A 542 -2.61 -27.30 -4.87
N GLY A 543 -1.63 -26.76 -5.59
CA GLY A 543 -0.34 -26.37 -5.00
C GLY A 543 -0.48 -25.24 -4.00
N ILE A 544 -1.31 -24.24 -4.27
CA ILE A 544 -1.62 -23.20 -3.28
C ILE A 544 -2.16 -23.83 -1.99
N ASP A 545 -3.12 -24.76 -2.08
CA ASP A 545 -3.72 -25.36 -0.89
C ASP A 545 -2.80 -26.37 -0.20
N LEU A 546 -2.03 -27.18 -0.94
CA LEU A 546 -1.12 -28.16 -0.36
C LEU A 546 0.03 -27.50 0.40
N PHE A 547 0.67 -26.47 -0.17
CA PHE A 547 1.80 -25.77 0.46
C PHE A 547 1.40 -24.95 1.70
N LYS A 548 0.10 -24.87 2.02
CA LYS A 548 -0.39 -24.37 3.32
C LYS A 548 -0.24 -25.40 4.44
N TYR A 549 -0.36 -26.70 4.15
CA TYR A 549 -0.41 -27.75 5.16
C TYR A 549 0.84 -28.62 5.20
N LEU A 550 1.47 -28.84 4.04
CA LEU A 550 2.56 -29.78 3.92
C LEU A 550 3.89 -29.04 3.76
N ILE A 551 4.74 -29.18 4.78
CA ILE A 551 6.10 -28.64 4.79
C ILE A 551 7.07 -29.65 4.16
N GLY A 552 7.03 -30.90 4.62
CA GLY A 552 8.00 -31.96 4.27
C GLY A 552 7.95 -33.10 5.28
N LYS A 553 8.86 -34.07 5.14
CA LYS A 553 8.95 -35.23 6.06
C LYS A 553 9.41 -34.84 7.47
N ASN A 554 10.26 -33.82 7.56
CA ASN A 554 10.81 -33.31 8.81
C ASN A 554 11.27 -31.84 8.63
N THR A 555 11.94 -31.30 9.63
CA THR A 555 12.47 -29.93 9.62
C THR A 555 13.67 -29.73 8.66
N ASP A 556 14.27 -30.79 8.12
CA ASP A 556 15.34 -30.69 7.12
C ASP A 556 14.79 -30.18 5.80
N SER A 557 15.27 -28.99 5.42
CA SER A 557 14.98 -28.32 4.15
C SER A 557 15.18 -29.18 2.89
N ASN A 558 16.02 -30.22 2.93
CA ASN A 558 16.21 -31.15 1.81
C ASN A 558 15.06 -32.13 1.63
N THR A 559 14.18 -32.27 2.62
CA THR A 559 13.02 -33.17 2.59
C THR A 559 11.69 -32.43 2.45
N TRP A 560 11.78 -31.12 2.21
CA TRP A 560 10.63 -30.27 2.00
C TRP A 560 10.03 -30.45 0.63
N ILE A 561 8.71 -30.31 0.55
CA ILE A 561 8.06 -30.24 -0.74
C ILE A 561 8.43 -28.93 -1.45
N ASP A 562 8.78 -29.04 -2.72
CA ASP A 562 9.12 -27.94 -3.63
C ASP A 562 8.20 -27.89 -4.88
N ASP A 563 7.61 -29.03 -5.30
CA ASP A 563 6.60 -29.05 -6.36
C ASP A 563 5.62 -30.24 -6.26
N ILE A 564 4.55 -30.19 -7.06
CA ILE A 564 3.58 -31.25 -7.28
C ILE A 564 3.60 -31.65 -8.75
N ALA A 565 3.72 -32.94 -9.05
CA ALA A 565 3.63 -33.44 -10.41
C ALA A 565 2.26 -34.08 -10.66
N ILE A 566 1.63 -33.74 -11.78
CA ILE A 566 0.54 -34.51 -12.37
C ILE A 566 1.16 -35.27 -13.54
N ASP A 567 1.16 -36.59 -13.46
CA ASP A 567 1.76 -37.45 -14.49
C ASP A 567 0.90 -37.42 -15.75
N LYS A 568 1.34 -36.68 -16.78
CA LYS A 568 0.62 -36.52 -18.05
C LYS A 568 0.39 -37.86 -18.77
N ASP A 569 1.33 -38.80 -18.67
CA ASP A 569 1.24 -40.11 -19.34
C ASP A 569 0.23 -41.04 -18.67
N SER A 570 -0.11 -40.74 -17.41
CA SER A 570 -1.17 -41.43 -16.67
C SER A 570 -2.58 -40.93 -16.96
N ILE A 571 -2.74 -39.76 -17.61
CA ILE A 571 -4.06 -39.15 -17.83
C ILE A 571 -4.82 -39.90 -18.92
N LYS A 572 -5.83 -40.68 -18.54
CA LYS A 572 -6.59 -41.55 -19.45
C LYS A 572 -8.08 -41.57 -19.10
N VAL A 573 -8.94 -41.81 -20.09
CA VAL A 573 -10.35 -42.13 -19.82
C VAL A 573 -10.42 -43.48 -19.12
N ASP A 574 -11.22 -43.60 -18.07
CA ASP A 574 -11.45 -44.86 -17.36
C ASP A 574 -12.56 -45.67 -18.06
N GLU A 575 -12.67 -46.96 -17.73
CA GLU A 575 -13.75 -47.80 -18.23
C GLU A 575 -15.13 -47.34 -17.75
N GLU A 576 -15.19 -46.69 -16.59
CA GLU A 576 -16.41 -46.09 -16.04
C GLU A 576 -16.80 -44.81 -16.81
N PRO A 577 -18.04 -44.72 -17.35
CA PRO A 577 -18.49 -43.56 -18.10
C PRO A 577 -18.33 -42.23 -17.34
N GLY A 578 -17.83 -41.21 -18.05
CA GLY A 578 -17.62 -39.87 -17.48
C GLY A 578 -16.47 -39.78 -16.47
N THR A 579 -15.51 -40.70 -16.51
CA THR A 579 -14.41 -40.77 -15.54
C THR A 579 -13.05 -40.69 -16.23
N ILE A 580 -12.11 -39.99 -15.62
CA ILE A 580 -10.69 -40.03 -16.01
C ILE A 580 -9.83 -40.57 -14.88
N THR A 581 -8.66 -41.07 -15.23
CA THR A 581 -7.62 -41.50 -14.28
C THR A 581 -6.36 -40.70 -14.47
N PHE A 582 -5.62 -40.48 -13.38
CA PHE A 582 -4.30 -39.84 -13.41
C PHE A 582 -3.54 -40.13 -12.10
N LYS A 583 -2.26 -39.76 -12.04
CA LYS A 583 -1.39 -39.87 -10.85
C LYS A 583 -0.88 -38.50 -10.42
N ILE A 584 -0.68 -38.34 -9.12
CA ILE A 584 -0.04 -37.18 -8.50
C ILE A 584 1.19 -37.63 -7.72
N ASP A 585 2.26 -36.85 -7.78
CA ASP A 585 3.44 -37.02 -6.95
C ASP A 585 3.82 -35.70 -6.24
N PHE A 586 4.47 -35.81 -5.09
CA PHE A 586 5.03 -34.69 -4.34
C PHE A 586 6.55 -34.72 -4.47
N LEU A 587 7.16 -33.61 -4.87
CA LEU A 587 8.57 -33.55 -5.23
C LEU A 587 9.37 -32.64 -4.30
N ASP A 588 10.60 -33.03 -4.00
CA ASP A 588 11.58 -32.18 -3.32
C ASP A 588 12.27 -31.20 -4.29
N ASN A 589 13.16 -30.36 -3.75
CA ASN A 589 13.95 -29.39 -4.52
C ASN A 589 14.92 -30.02 -5.55
N LYS A 590 15.15 -31.34 -5.46
CA LYS A 590 15.95 -32.16 -6.40
C LYS A 590 15.07 -32.97 -7.35
N ARG A 591 13.75 -32.72 -7.37
CA ARG A 591 12.74 -33.42 -8.19
C ARG A 591 12.60 -34.90 -7.86
N LYS A 592 12.99 -35.31 -6.65
CA LYS A 592 12.75 -36.67 -6.17
C LYS A 592 11.42 -36.72 -5.44
N SER A 593 10.69 -37.82 -5.64
CA SER A 593 9.45 -38.08 -4.92
C SER A 593 9.73 -38.12 -3.41
N ILE A 594 8.92 -37.37 -2.66
CA ILE A 594 8.88 -37.48 -1.20
C ILE A 594 7.89 -38.55 -0.74
N LEU A 595 7.08 -39.10 -1.64
CA LEU A 595 6.18 -40.22 -1.36
C LEU A 595 6.95 -41.55 -1.36
N ASN A 596 6.42 -42.54 -0.66
CA ASN A 596 6.88 -43.92 -0.76
C ASN A 596 6.35 -44.55 -2.08
N GLU A 597 6.92 -45.69 -2.48
CA GLU A 597 6.55 -46.35 -3.72
C GLU A 597 5.06 -46.75 -3.78
N LYS A 598 4.52 -47.19 -2.65
CA LYS A 598 3.09 -47.54 -2.51
C LYS A 598 2.21 -46.36 -2.92
N ASN A 599 2.42 -45.18 -2.35
CA ASN A 599 1.60 -44.00 -2.60
C ASN A 599 1.87 -43.40 -3.99
N ARG A 600 3.14 -43.35 -4.42
CA ARG A 600 3.53 -42.90 -5.76
C ARG A 600 2.89 -43.74 -6.87
N SER A 601 2.64 -45.03 -6.62
CA SER A 601 2.04 -45.94 -7.60
C SER A 601 0.52 -45.77 -7.77
N LYS A 602 -0.16 -45.14 -6.80
CA LYS A 602 -1.62 -45.03 -6.78
C LYS A 602 -2.17 -44.23 -7.95
N VAL A 603 -3.32 -44.69 -8.45
CA VAL A 603 -4.08 -44.03 -9.51
C VAL A 603 -5.34 -43.40 -8.90
N ILE A 604 -5.62 -42.16 -9.30
CA ILE A 604 -6.78 -41.38 -8.85
C ILE A 604 -7.82 -41.42 -9.95
N LYS A 605 -9.07 -41.80 -9.62
CA LYS A 605 -10.25 -41.63 -10.48
C LYS A 605 -10.85 -40.24 -10.23
N PHE A 606 -11.23 -39.55 -11.29
CA PHE A 606 -11.90 -38.25 -11.27
C PHE A 606 -13.22 -38.31 -12.02
N TYR A 607 -14.29 -38.10 -11.27
CA TYR A 607 -15.69 -38.21 -11.65
C TYR A 607 -16.35 -36.86 -11.89
N GLY A 608 -17.48 -36.88 -12.58
CA GLY A 608 -18.42 -35.76 -12.65
C GLY A 608 -18.63 -35.20 -14.04
N PHE A 609 -17.87 -35.68 -15.03
CA PHE A 609 -18.05 -35.37 -16.45
C PHE A 609 -19.37 -35.94 -16.99
N ASN A 610 -19.66 -35.63 -18.25
CA ASN A 610 -20.81 -36.17 -18.95
C ASN A 610 -20.79 -37.71 -18.94
N GLY A 611 -21.90 -38.35 -18.58
CA GLY A 611 -22.04 -39.80 -18.47
C GLY A 611 -21.77 -40.39 -17.07
N THR A 612 -21.22 -39.61 -16.12
CA THR A 612 -21.04 -40.09 -14.74
C THR A 612 -22.38 -40.39 -14.06
N ASN A 613 -22.47 -41.48 -13.29
CA ASN A 613 -23.58 -41.70 -12.36
C ASN A 613 -23.54 -40.69 -11.21
N LYS A 614 -24.30 -39.60 -11.32
CA LYS A 614 -24.33 -38.50 -10.36
C LYS A 614 -25.13 -38.81 -9.08
N THR A 615 -25.65 -40.02 -8.88
CA THR A 615 -26.51 -40.34 -7.73
C THR A 615 -25.84 -40.02 -6.39
N LEU A 616 -24.55 -40.38 -6.22
CA LEU A 616 -23.79 -40.11 -5.00
C LEU A 616 -23.53 -38.59 -4.83
N ILE A 617 -23.09 -37.92 -5.90
CA ILE A 617 -22.80 -36.48 -5.91
C ILE A 617 -24.07 -35.67 -5.59
N ASN A 618 -25.19 -35.99 -6.23
CA ASN A 618 -26.47 -35.31 -6.03
C ASN A 618 -27.03 -35.54 -4.62
N LYS A 619 -26.81 -36.74 -4.06
CA LYS A 619 -27.16 -37.04 -2.67
C LYS A 619 -26.33 -36.20 -1.70
N GLN A 620 -25.02 -36.06 -1.92
CA GLN A 620 -24.16 -35.21 -1.09
C GLN A 620 -24.55 -33.73 -1.18
N ILE A 621 -24.86 -33.23 -2.38
CA ILE A 621 -25.31 -31.84 -2.61
C ILE A 621 -26.65 -31.55 -1.92
N SER A 622 -27.60 -32.47 -1.97
CA SER A 622 -28.94 -32.27 -1.39
C SER A 622 -28.98 -32.44 0.13
N GLN A 623 -28.10 -33.27 0.70
CA GLN A 623 -28.06 -33.54 2.14
C GLN A 623 -27.29 -32.50 2.94
N HIS A 624 -26.37 -31.79 2.30
CA HIS A 624 -25.49 -30.86 2.97
C HIS A 624 -25.71 -29.48 2.35
N ASN A 625 -26.06 -28.49 3.17
CA ASN A 625 -26.05 -27.10 2.76
C ASN A 625 -24.57 -26.72 2.58
N ILE A 626 -23.96 -27.06 1.43
CA ILE A 626 -22.52 -26.89 1.12
C ILE A 626 -22.26 -25.38 0.92
N ILE A 627 -22.45 -24.60 1.99
CA ILE A 627 -22.17 -23.18 2.04
C ILE A 627 -20.77 -23.05 2.62
N SER A 628 -19.81 -22.90 1.70
CA SER A 628 -18.44 -22.45 1.90
C SER A 628 -17.62 -23.10 3.02
N SER A 629 -16.43 -23.55 2.63
CA SER A 629 -15.23 -23.67 3.46
C SER A 629 -15.25 -24.63 4.63
N ASN A 630 -14.63 -25.79 4.41
CA ASN A 630 -14.29 -26.69 5.49
C ASN A 630 -12.80 -27.06 5.41
N LEU A 631 -11.98 -26.02 5.40
CA LEU A 631 -10.56 -26.12 5.68
C LEU A 631 -10.33 -26.76 7.07
N ASP A 632 -11.19 -26.41 8.04
CA ASP A 632 -11.24 -27.02 9.37
C ASP A 632 -11.51 -28.52 9.30
N TYR A 633 -12.34 -28.98 8.36
CA TYR A 633 -12.56 -30.41 8.13
C TYR A 633 -11.32 -31.12 7.56
N ILE A 634 -10.54 -30.47 6.68
CA ILE A 634 -9.26 -31.03 6.22
C ILE A 634 -8.29 -31.16 7.40
N LEU A 635 -8.23 -30.15 8.27
CA LEU A 635 -7.41 -30.19 9.49
C LEU A 635 -7.90 -31.23 10.50
N ASP A 636 -9.22 -31.37 10.69
CA ASP A 636 -9.80 -32.39 11.57
C ASP A 636 -9.58 -33.81 11.05
N ILE A 637 -9.62 -34.01 9.72
CA ILE A 637 -9.21 -35.26 9.07
C ILE A 637 -7.73 -35.57 9.35
N LEU A 638 -6.85 -34.56 9.30
CA LEU A 638 -5.42 -34.74 9.52
C LEU A 638 -5.08 -35.01 11.00
N GLU A 639 -5.83 -34.42 11.94
CA GLU A 639 -5.61 -34.58 13.39
C GLU A 639 -6.26 -35.84 14.00
N ASP A 640 -6.92 -36.69 13.20
CA ASP A 640 -7.69 -37.87 13.66
C ASP A 640 -8.64 -37.57 14.84
N LYS A 641 -9.08 -36.31 14.98
CA LYS A 641 -10.02 -35.92 16.04
C LYS A 641 -11.32 -36.66 15.80
N ASN A 642 -11.80 -37.37 16.84
CA ASN A 642 -13.01 -38.19 16.84
C ASN A 642 -14.13 -37.61 15.97
N THR A 643 -14.19 -38.03 14.70
CA THR A 643 -15.16 -37.58 13.69
C THR A 643 -16.49 -38.31 13.89
N ASN A 644 -16.90 -38.53 15.13
CA ASN A 644 -18.11 -39.31 15.46
C ASN A 644 -19.40 -38.62 15.00
N ASP A 645 -19.37 -37.32 14.68
CA ASP A 645 -20.40 -36.63 13.90
C ASP A 645 -20.04 -36.67 12.40
N LYS A 646 -20.19 -37.85 11.79
CA LYS A 646 -19.86 -38.13 10.38
C LYS A 646 -20.90 -37.56 9.43
N GLN A 647 -20.74 -36.30 9.03
CA GLN A 647 -21.28 -35.83 7.75
C GLN A 647 -20.13 -35.36 6.89
N ASN A 648 -19.89 -36.04 5.76
CA ASN A 648 -18.89 -35.61 4.80
C ASN A 648 -19.31 -34.25 4.23
N LYS A 649 -18.55 -33.19 4.54
CA LYS A 649 -18.88 -31.82 4.16
C LYS A 649 -18.31 -31.40 2.80
N ILE A 650 -17.67 -32.33 2.08
CA ILE A 650 -17.04 -32.10 0.77
C ILE A 650 -17.62 -33.12 -0.22
N ILE A 651 -18.02 -32.65 -1.41
CA ILE A 651 -18.46 -33.50 -2.51
C ILE A 651 -17.28 -34.33 -2.98
N ASP A 652 -17.46 -35.64 -3.13
CA ASP A 652 -16.38 -36.52 -3.59
C ASP A 652 -16.34 -36.58 -5.10
N TYR A 653 -15.48 -35.75 -5.70
CA TYR A 653 -15.17 -35.83 -7.14
C TYR A 653 -14.05 -36.84 -7.44
N PHE A 654 -13.32 -37.30 -6.42
CA PHE A 654 -12.15 -38.16 -6.61
C PHE A 654 -12.17 -39.39 -5.69
N ALA A 655 -11.68 -40.52 -6.19
CA ALA A 655 -11.46 -41.74 -5.43
C ALA A 655 -10.14 -42.41 -5.82
N TRP A 656 -9.61 -43.28 -4.96
CA TRP A 656 -8.51 -44.17 -5.34
C TRP A 656 -9.04 -45.25 -6.30
N LYS A 657 -8.29 -45.55 -7.36
CA LYS A 657 -8.53 -46.76 -8.16
C LYS A 657 -7.97 -47.94 -7.38
N GLU A 658 -8.87 -48.81 -6.92
CA GLU A 658 -8.54 -50.06 -6.24
C GLU A 658 -7.81 -51.04 -7.15
#